data_AF-A0A9P7SCN4-F1
#
_entry.id   AF-A0A9P7SCN4-F1
#
_cell.length_a   1.000
_cell.length_b   1.000
_cell.length_c   1.000
_cell.angle_alpha   90.00
_cell.angle_beta   90.00
_cell.angle_gamma   90.00
#
_symmetry.space_group_name_H-M   'P 1'
#
loop_
_entity.id
_entity.type
_entity.pdbx_description
1 polymer ?
#
loop_
_entity_poly.entity_id
_entity_poly.type
_entity_poly.pdbx_seq_one_letter_code
_entity_poly.pdbx_strand_id
1 'polypeptide(L)'
;MGIPAAFRWLSNKYPKIISPVIEEQPVVLPDGTVVPVDSMGRNPNGEEFDNLYLDMNGIVHPCAHPEDKAAPEDEEEMMLEIFKYTDRVVNMVRPRKLLMIAVDGVAPRAKMNQQRSRRFRSAQDAKEKEENKQELLELVKQQNGGVLPPEHAGNATKKVFDNNSITPGTPFMEILAVSLRYWCQYKLNTDPAWAKMKVLISDATVPGEGEHKIMNFVRSQRASPEHDPNTRHVIYGLDADLIMLGLATHEPYFRVLREDVFFQEGRARMCQICGQKGHEARDCRGINKDESIEEGKAPDSAPLKPFIWLHVSVLREYLAAELAVSRLPFQFDLERAIDDWVFMCCFVGNDFLPHLPALEIREHGIDTLTSIWKNCLPQMGGYVTKDGHIDLGRAQCILDGLAMQESGIFKRRKEQEERRDANAKRRYAQNEGQFRRNNGAVKFDKARDGHYDASQGLRVRPISTYSKEKPSVVTHDTAANPSYVHNAMTANKTAASAMKEQLRAGKPIADVPNRSSLGKRKAPSEPHTLEFDKYASIDGPVDTVRLWEDGYADRYYQQKFHRPPGDTLFRHEVAKAYVEGLAWVLLYYFQGCPSWEWYYPYHYAPFAADFKDLASMDIFFEKGRVSTPFEQLMSVLPSASRHALPAVFHPLMTEKDSEIIDFYPEEFAVDLNGKKMAWQGVALLPFIDMPRLLAAVQEKYALLSPAEAARNASGKDVLIISESNVNLYDDILTRFYSKRQDSGWFKLNPKSSGGLSGKVEKQDTGYIPHASLIYPLGRHSMPDLDYDRSVR
;
A
#
# COMPACT_ATOMS: atom_id res chain seq x y z
N MET A 1 -7.69 -1.01 -0.04
CA MET A 1 -7.44 -0.56 1.37
C MET A 1 -6.09 0.17 1.44
N GLY A 2 -5.60 0.58 2.62
CA GLY A 2 -4.20 1.02 2.77
C GLY A 2 -3.30 -0.15 3.20
N ILE A 3 -2.33 -0.53 2.38
CA ILE A 3 -1.44 -1.69 2.61
C ILE A 3 -0.82 -1.67 4.03
N PRO A 4 -0.21 -0.57 4.52
CA PRO A 4 0.37 -0.54 5.86
C PRO A 4 -0.67 -0.63 6.99
N ALA A 5 -1.95 -0.36 6.73
CA ALA A 5 -3.01 -0.45 7.74
C ALA A 5 -3.52 -1.88 7.93
N ALA A 6 -3.71 -2.63 6.83
CA ALA A 6 -4.03 -4.05 6.88
C ALA A 6 -2.87 -4.84 7.50
N PHE A 7 -1.64 -4.59 7.04
CA PHE A 7 -0.45 -5.26 7.56
C PHE A 7 -0.22 -4.95 9.05
N ARG A 8 -0.38 -3.70 9.49
CA ARG A 8 -0.28 -3.31 10.92
C ARG A 8 -1.34 -3.92 11.83
N TRP A 9 -2.54 -4.20 11.32
CA TRP A 9 -3.55 -4.92 12.11
C TRP A 9 -3.20 -6.41 12.23
N LEU A 10 -2.79 -7.05 11.12
CA LEU A 10 -2.30 -8.44 11.12
C LEU A 10 -1.09 -8.62 12.05
N SER A 11 -0.08 -7.75 11.97
CA SER A 11 1.13 -7.81 12.80
C SER A 11 0.83 -7.69 14.30
N ASN A 12 -0.13 -6.84 14.66
CA ASN A 12 -0.48 -6.59 16.06
C ASN A 12 -1.35 -7.70 16.64
N LYS A 13 -2.23 -8.31 15.83
CA LYS A 13 -3.17 -9.34 16.27
C LYS A 13 -2.57 -10.75 16.26
N TYR A 14 -1.77 -11.07 15.23
CA TYR A 14 -1.20 -12.39 15.01
C TYR A 14 0.34 -12.35 14.97
N PRO A 15 1.05 -11.82 16.00
CA PRO A 15 2.46 -11.44 15.89
C PRO A 15 3.42 -12.56 15.48
N LYS A 16 3.08 -13.84 15.74
CA LYS A 16 3.91 -14.98 15.32
C LYS A 16 3.86 -15.28 13.81
N ILE A 17 2.97 -14.66 13.03
CA ILE A 17 3.00 -14.80 11.57
C ILE A 17 4.20 -14.06 10.96
N ILE A 18 4.92 -13.23 11.71
CA ILE A 18 6.08 -12.46 11.24
C ILE A 18 7.36 -13.05 11.83
N SER A 19 8.38 -13.23 10.99
CA SER A 19 9.77 -13.38 11.44
C SER A 19 10.72 -12.61 10.52
N PRO A 20 11.90 -12.15 10.99
CA PRO A 20 12.93 -11.63 10.11
C PRO A 20 13.39 -12.69 9.10
N VAL A 21 13.88 -12.24 7.95
CA VAL A 21 14.63 -13.07 7.00
C VAL A 21 16.10 -13.05 7.38
N ILE A 22 16.74 -14.22 7.32
CA ILE A 22 18.19 -14.35 7.45
C ILE A 22 18.78 -14.25 6.05
N GLU A 23 19.66 -13.27 5.86
CA GLU A 23 20.27 -12.89 4.59
C GLU A 23 21.80 -13.02 4.72
N GLU A 24 22.41 -13.82 3.85
CA GLU A 24 23.87 -13.88 3.70
C GLU A 24 24.31 -12.77 2.73
N GLN A 25 25.42 -12.10 3.05
CA GLN A 25 26.01 -11.04 2.21
C GLN A 25 27.26 -11.56 1.48
N PRO A 26 27.58 -11.03 0.29
CA PRO A 26 28.88 -11.26 -0.35
C PRO A 26 30.03 -10.84 0.58
N VAL A 27 31.07 -11.67 0.67
CA VAL A 27 32.21 -11.40 1.55
C VAL A 27 33.31 -10.72 0.74
N VAL A 28 33.60 -9.45 1.05
CA VAL A 28 34.75 -8.74 0.48
C VAL A 28 36.01 -9.16 1.24
N LEU A 29 36.96 -9.78 0.54
CA LEU A 29 38.25 -10.17 1.09
C LEU A 29 39.22 -8.98 1.15
N PRO A 30 40.30 -9.03 1.97
CA PRO A 30 41.22 -7.90 2.16
C PRO A 30 42.02 -7.47 0.93
N ASP A 31 42.02 -8.26 -0.14
CA ASP A 31 42.59 -7.96 -1.46
C ASP A 31 41.61 -7.23 -2.40
N GLY A 32 40.36 -7.05 -1.97
CA GLY A 32 39.26 -6.51 -2.79
C GLY A 32 38.45 -7.56 -3.55
N THR A 33 38.80 -8.85 -3.45
CA THR A 33 38.04 -9.93 -4.10
C THR A 33 36.68 -10.11 -3.41
N VAL A 34 35.59 -9.96 -4.17
CA VAL A 34 34.23 -10.19 -3.65
C VAL A 34 33.85 -11.65 -3.85
N VAL A 35 33.72 -12.40 -2.76
CA VAL A 35 33.17 -13.77 -2.78
C VAL A 35 31.64 -13.68 -2.79
N PRO A 36 30.95 -14.21 -3.82
CA PRO A 36 29.48 -14.19 -3.88
C PRO A 36 28.87 -15.14 -2.85
N VAL A 37 27.57 -14.95 -2.59
CA VAL A 37 26.79 -15.82 -1.69
C VAL A 37 26.65 -17.22 -2.32
N ASP A 38 26.98 -18.27 -1.56
CA ASP A 38 26.75 -19.66 -1.98
C ASP A 38 25.25 -20.02 -1.86
N SER A 39 24.52 -19.79 -2.94
CA SER A 39 23.10 -20.16 -3.08
C SER A 39 22.89 -21.66 -3.36
N MET A 40 23.94 -22.44 -3.66
CA MET A 40 23.86 -23.92 -3.69
C MET A 40 23.78 -24.50 -2.28
N GLY A 41 24.42 -23.84 -1.30
CA GLY A 41 24.32 -24.15 0.12
C GLY A 41 22.88 -24.11 0.65
N ARG A 42 22.65 -24.87 1.74
CA ARG A 42 21.35 -24.92 2.45
C ARG A 42 20.87 -23.52 2.83
N ASN A 43 19.57 -23.27 2.78
CA ASN A 43 19.04 -21.94 3.07
C ASN A 43 19.22 -21.59 4.58
N PRO A 44 19.83 -20.42 4.91
CA PRO A 44 20.10 -20.02 6.30
C PRO A 44 18.83 -19.77 7.13
N ASN A 45 17.65 -19.64 6.50
CA ASN A 45 16.35 -19.50 7.17
C ASN A 45 15.82 -20.83 7.78
N GLY A 46 16.60 -21.92 7.69
CA GLY A 46 16.32 -23.20 8.36
C GLY A 46 15.44 -24.17 7.57
N GLU A 47 14.84 -23.73 6.45
CA GLU A 47 14.10 -24.57 5.52
C GLU A 47 14.36 -24.20 4.06
N GLU A 48 14.22 -25.18 3.17
CA GLU A 48 14.34 -24.99 1.72
C GLU A 48 12.97 -24.63 1.11
N PHE A 49 13.00 -23.95 -0.04
CA PHE A 49 11.79 -23.55 -0.78
C PHE A 49 11.80 -24.10 -2.21
N ASP A 50 10.65 -24.49 -2.72
CA ASP A 50 10.54 -25.08 -4.05
C ASP A 50 10.37 -24.01 -5.13
N ASN A 51 9.33 -23.19 -4.95
CA ASN A 51 8.86 -22.27 -5.97
C ASN A 51 8.85 -20.84 -5.41
N LEU A 52 9.61 -19.96 -6.06
CA LEU A 52 9.57 -18.51 -5.84
C LEU A 52 8.72 -17.85 -6.93
N TYR A 53 7.77 -17.02 -6.52
CA TYR A 53 6.95 -16.20 -7.40
C TYR A 53 7.24 -14.73 -7.10
N LEU A 54 7.56 -13.93 -8.13
CA LEU A 54 7.85 -12.51 -7.99
C LEU A 54 6.74 -11.69 -8.65
N ASP A 55 6.03 -10.89 -7.86
CA ASP A 55 5.39 -9.69 -8.41
C ASP A 55 6.49 -8.65 -8.70
N MET A 56 6.73 -8.39 -9.98
CA MET A 56 7.73 -7.43 -10.42
C MET A 56 7.30 -5.98 -10.19
N ASN A 57 6.01 -5.65 -10.06
CA ASN A 57 5.61 -4.27 -9.78
C ASN A 57 6.04 -3.85 -8.37
N GLY A 58 6.06 -4.79 -7.41
CA GLY A 58 6.69 -4.63 -6.10
C GLY A 58 8.22 -4.48 -6.11
N ILE A 59 8.92 -4.74 -7.23
CA ILE A 59 10.38 -4.52 -7.39
C ILE A 59 10.64 -3.23 -8.19
N VAL A 60 9.97 -3.07 -9.33
CA VAL A 60 10.20 -1.97 -10.28
C VAL A 60 9.91 -0.60 -9.67
N HIS A 61 8.84 -0.46 -8.88
CA HIS A 61 8.52 0.82 -8.22
C HIS A 61 9.62 1.27 -7.23
N PRO A 62 10.08 0.44 -6.26
CA PRO A 62 11.24 0.77 -5.42
C PRO A 62 12.54 1.03 -6.20
N CYS A 63 12.83 0.28 -7.26
CA CYS A 63 14.04 0.50 -8.08
C CYS A 63 14.00 1.82 -8.87
N ALA A 64 12.83 2.26 -9.33
CA ALA A 64 12.67 3.54 -10.01
C ALA A 64 12.75 4.74 -9.04
N HIS A 65 12.33 4.57 -7.78
CA HIS A 65 12.24 5.63 -6.77
C HIS A 65 12.81 5.17 -5.41
N PRO A 66 14.14 4.92 -5.31
CA PRO A 66 14.76 4.43 -4.08
C PRO A 66 14.77 5.48 -2.97
N GLU A 67 14.38 5.09 -1.76
CA GLU A 67 14.24 6.01 -0.61
C GLU A 67 15.60 6.43 0.01
N ASP A 68 16.62 5.57 -0.12
CA ASP A 68 17.95 5.73 0.48
C ASP A 68 19.07 6.02 -0.57
N LYS A 69 18.72 6.25 -1.85
CA LYS A 69 19.67 6.53 -2.97
C LYS A 69 19.15 7.64 -3.90
N ALA A 70 19.98 8.07 -4.84
CA ALA A 70 19.49 8.77 -6.03
C ALA A 70 18.67 7.82 -6.92
N ALA A 71 17.69 8.36 -7.65
CA ALA A 71 16.97 7.62 -8.69
C ALA A 71 17.88 7.37 -9.92
N PRO A 72 17.69 6.26 -10.66
CA PRO A 72 18.46 5.95 -11.87
C PRO A 72 18.41 7.08 -12.91
N GLU A 73 19.52 7.29 -13.63
CA GLU A 73 19.62 8.32 -14.67
C GLU A 73 18.99 7.88 -16.01
N ASP A 74 18.94 6.58 -16.28
CA ASP A 74 18.35 5.99 -17.49
C ASP A 74 17.71 4.61 -17.26
N GLU A 75 17.01 4.11 -18.29
CA GLU A 75 16.29 2.83 -18.24
C GLU A 75 17.23 1.62 -18.05
N GLU A 76 18.48 1.71 -18.49
CA GLU A 76 19.45 0.63 -18.35
C GLU A 76 20.03 0.56 -16.93
N GLU A 77 20.32 1.69 -16.28
CA GLU A 77 20.69 1.70 -14.86
C GLU A 77 19.54 1.15 -13.99
N MET A 78 18.30 1.51 -14.33
CA MET A 78 17.11 0.94 -13.70
C MET A 78 17.01 -0.58 -13.92
N MET A 79 17.30 -1.12 -15.12
CA MET A 79 17.40 -2.58 -15.30
C MET A 79 18.48 -3.21 -14.41
N LEU A 80 19.65 -2.57 -14.27
CA LEU A 80 20.72 -3.09 -13.42
C LEU A 80 20.34 -3.09 -11.92
N GLU A 81 19.64 -2.07 -11.41
CA GLU A 81 19.13 -2.09 -10.03
C GLU A 81 18.00 -3.13 -9.87
N ILE A 82 17.13 -3.30 -10.86
CA ILE A 82 16.11 -4.38 -10.87
C ILE A 82 16.78 -5.76 -10.82
N PHE A 83 17.83 -6.00 -11.61
CA PHE A 83 18.59 -7.25 -11.59
C PHE A 83 19.23 -7.49 -10.21
N LYS A 84 19.89 -6.49 -9.62
CA LYS A 84 20.50 -6.60 -8.28
C LYS A 84 19.46 -6.89 -7.19
N TYR A 85 18.31 -6.23 -7.23
CA TYR A 85 17.22 -6.45 -6.27
C TYR A 85 16.62 -7.86 -6.45
N THR A 86 16.37 -8.27 -7.69
CA THR A 86 15.86 -9.60 -8.02
C THR A 86 16.83 -10.70 -7.56
N ASP A 87 18.13 -10.52 -7.78
CA ASP A 87 19.16 -11.45 -7.31
C ASP A 87 19.19 -11.55 -5.78
N ARG A 88 19.12 -10.41 -5.06
CA ARG A 88 19.01 -10.37 -3.59
C ARG A 88 17.81 -11.19 -3.09
N VAL A 89 16.64 -11.04 -3.72
CA VAL A 89 15.44 -11.81 -3.38
C VAL A 89 15.63 -13.32 -3.67
N VAL A 90 16.16 -13.69 -4.84
CA VAL A 90 16.43 -15.10 -5.19
C VAL A 90 17.44 -15.73 -4.22
N ASN A 91 18.50 -15.02 -3.82
CA ASN A 91 19.55 -15.54 -2.93
C ASN A 91 19.08 -15.73 -1.47
N MET A 92 18.09 -14.96 -1.00
CA MET A 92 17.42 -15.18 0.30
C MET A 92 16.48 -16.39 0.29
N VAL A 93 15.81 -16.67 -0.84
CA VAL A 93 14.82 -17.76 -0.95
C VAL A 93 15.44 -19.08 -1.38
N ARG A 94 16.42 -19.05 -2.30
CA ARG A 94 17.07 -20.24 -2.91
C ARG A 94 16.05 -21.27 -3.44
N PRO A 95 15.12 -20.87 -4.34
CA PRO A 95 14.14 -21.78 -4.93
C PRO A 95 14.80 -22.99 -5.60
N ARG A 96 14.29 -24.19 -5.32
CA ARG A 96 14.89 -25.46 -5.77
C ARG A 96 14.20 -26.12 -6.96
N LYS A 97 13.00 -25.67 -7.35
CA LYS A 97 12.23 -26.20 -8.50
C LYS A 97 11.92 -25.10 -9.55
N LEU A 98 11.36 -23.95 -9.13
CA LEU A 98 10.80 -22.94 -10.04
C LEU A 98 11.08 -21.49 -9.57
N LEU A 99 11.37 -20.62 -10.52
CA LEU A 99 11.20 -19.17 -10.40
C LEU A 99 10.12 -18.71 -11.40
N MET A 100 9.08 -18.05 -10.92
CA MET A 100 8.09 -17.38 -11.75
C MET A 100 8.23 -15.86 -11.59
N ILE A 101 8.38 -15.16 -12.69
CA ILE A 101 8.50 -13.70 -12.78
C ILE A 101 7.21 -13.18 -13.42
N ALA A 102 6.35 -12.52 -12.64
CA ALA A 102 5.10 -11.97 -13.13
C ALA A 102 5.16 -10.43 -13.13
N VAL A 103 4.94 -9.84 -14.30
CA VAL A 103 4.78 -8.39 -14.48
C VAL A 103 3.29 -8.12 -14.70
N ASP A 104 2.75 -7.00 -14.20
CA ASP A 104 1.36 -6.62 -14.52
C ASP A 104 1.16 -6.56 -16.04
N GLY A 105 0.12 -7.24 -16.51
CA GLY A 105 -0.46 -7.08 -17.84
C GLY A 105 -1.74 -6.26 -17.78
N VAL A 106 -2.52 -6.27 -18.88
CA VAL A 106 -3.82 -5.58 -18.90
C VAL A 106 -4.75 -6.18 -17.85
N ALA A 107 -5.25 -5.33 -16.94
CA ALA A 107 -6.08 -5.71 -15.80
C ALA A 107 -7.59 -5.60 -16.13
N PRO A 108 -8.47 -6.19 -15.30
CA PRO A 108 -9.93 -6.03 -15.47
C PRO A 108 -10.37 -4.58 -15.24
N ARG A 109 -11.48 -4.16 -15.87
CA ARG A 109 -12.02 -2.78 -15.79
C ARG A 109 -12.25 -2.29 -14.35
N ALA A 110 -12.66 -3.20 -13.45
CA ALA A 110 -12.74 -2.93 -12.01
C ALA A 110 -11.42 -2.38 -11.42
N LYS A 111 -10.27 -3.00 -11.74
CA LYS A 111 -8.93 -2.52 -11.33
C LYS A 111 -8.50 -1.29 -12.14
N MET A 112 -8.83 -1.21 -13.43
CA MET A 112 -8.48 -0.05 -14.28
C MET A 112 -9.03 1.26 -13.70
N ASN A 113 -10.23 1.26 -13.10
CA ASN A 113 -10.79 2.43 -12.40
C ASN A 113 -9.96 2.83 -11.17
N GLN A 114 -9.49 1.87 -10.36
CA GLN A 114 -8.59 2.11 -9.22
C GLN A 114 -7.25 2.67 -9.69
N GLN A 115 -6.66 2.07 -10.73
CA GLN A 115 -5.42 2.52 -11.33
C GLN A 115 -5.57 3.96 -11.83
N ARG A 116 -6.58 4.27 -12.64
CA ARG A 116 -6.86 5.65 -13.11
C ARG A 116 -6.98 6.64 -11.96
N SER A 117 -7.74 6.29 -10.90
CA SER A 117 -7.91 7.12 -9.71
C SER A 117 -6.60 7.39 -8.95
N ARG A 118 -5.62 6.46 -9.02
CA ARG A 118 -4.26 6.67 -8.52
C ARG A 118 -3.42 7.51 -9.48
N ARG A 119 -3.40 7.17 -10.77
CA ARG A 119 -2.56 7.81 -11.81
C ARG A 119 -2.87 9.30 -11.98
N PHE A 120 -4.15 9.68 -12.00
CA PHE A 120 -4.58 11.08 -12.02
C PHE A 120 -4.16 11.83 -10.74
N ARG A 121 -4.32 11.22 -9.55
CA ARG A 121 -3.86 11.83 -8.29
C ARG A 121 -2.35 12.00 -8.24
N SER A 122 -1.57 10.99 -8.62
CA SER A 122 -0.11 11.11 -8.66
C SER A 122 0.38 12.17 -9.66
N ALA A 123 -0.35 12.43 -10.75
CA ALA A 123 -0.06 13.54 -11.66
C ALA A 123 -0.42 14.91 -11.04
N GLN A 124 -1.53 15.01 -10.31
CA GLN A 124 -1.88 16.21 -9.53
C GLN A 124 -0.84 16.47 -8.42
N ASP A 125 -0.55 15.47 -7.57
CA ASP A 125 0.46 15.53 -6.50
C ASP A 125 1.83 15.96 -7.06
N ALA A 126 2.20 15.50 -8.26
CA ALA A 126 3.45 15.88 -8.93
C ALA A 126 3.42 17.32 -9.46
N LYS A 127 2.31 17.78 -10.05
CA LYS A 127 2.10 19.16 -10.48
C LYS A 127 2.19 20.11 -9.28
N GLU A 128 1.40 19.87 -8.24
CA GLU A 128 1.41 20.66 -7.01
C GLU A 128 2.81 20.69 -6.37
N LYS A 129 3.53 19.56 -6.35
CA LYS A 129 4.90 19.49 -5.81
C LYS A 129 5.90 20.31 -6.63
N GLU A 130 5.79 20.34 -7.95
CA GLU A 130 6.67 21.14 -8.80
C GLU A 130 6.34 22.64 -8.71
N GLU A 131 5.05 23.01 -8.61
CA GLU A 131 4.60 24.39 -8.37
C GLU A 131 5.11 24.92 -7.01
N ASN A 132 4.92 24.15 -5.93
CA ASN A 132 5.47 24.47 -4.60
C ASN A 132 7.01 24.59 -4.60
N LYS A 133 7.70 23.74 -5.38
CA LYS A 133 9.17 23.79 -5.55
C LYS A 133 9.61 25.05 -6.30
N GLN A 134 8.86 25.48 -7.31
CA GLN A 134 9.15 26.71 -8.06
C GLN A 134 8.92 27.95 -7.19
N GLU A 135 7.82 28.02 -6.43
CA GLU A 135 7.57 29.10 -5.46
C GLU A 135 8.69 29.15 -4.40
N LEU A 136 9.09 28.01 -3.83
CA LEU A 136 10.20 27.94 -2.87
C LEU A 136 11.52 28.42 -3.47
N LEU A 137 11.83 28.05 -4.72
CA LEU A 137 13.02 28.53 -5.42
C LEU A 137 12.97 30.05 -5.70
N GLU A 138 11.79 30.64 -5.91
CA GLU A 138 11.65 32.09 -6.03
C GLU A 138 11.81 32.81 -4.69
N LEU A 139 11.25 32.29 -3.60
CA LEU A 139 11.47 32.81 -2.26
C LEU A 139 12.96 32.74 -1.86
N VAL A 140 13.66 31.65 -2.19
CA VAL A 140 15.11 31.51 -1.98
C VAL A 140 15.91 32.50 -2.84
N LYS A 141 15.56 32.72 -4.11
CA LYS A 141 16.18 33.77 -4.95
C LYS A 141 16.01 35.15 -4.31
N GLN A 142 14.80 35.47 -3.82
CA GLN A 142 14.51 36.77 -3.20
C GLN A 142 15.32 36.98 -1.90
N GLN A 143 15.48 35.95 -1.07
CA GLN A 143 16.28 36.02 0.15
C GLN A 143 17.79 36.10 -0.12
N ASN A 144 18.29 35.39 -1.15
CA ASN A 144 19.71 35.35 -1.52
C ASN A 144 20.11 36.44 -2.54
N GLY A 145 19.42 37.58 -2.57
CA GLY A 145 19.80 38.73 -3.39
C GLY A 145 19.77 38.50 -4.91
N GLY A 146 18.96 37.55 -5.38
CA GLY A 146 18.79 37.19 -6.79
C GLY A 146 19.64 36.01 -7.28
N VAL A 147 20.53 35.46 -6.45
CA VAL A 147 21.42 34.36 -6.85
C VAL A 147 20.90 33.01 -6.36
N LEU A 148 20.75 32.04 -7.27
CA LEU A 148 20.50 30.64 -6.89
C LEU A 148 21.81 29.99 -6.38
N PRO A 149 21.77 29.21 -5.28
CA PRO A 149 22.86 28.33 -4.90
C PRO A 149 23.20 27.35 -6.05
N PRO A 150 24.49 27.09 -6.34
CA PRO A 150 24.89 26.27 -7.49
C PRO A 150 24.36 24.83 -7.43
N GLU A 151 24.19 24.28 -6.23
CA GLU A 151 23.59 22.95 -5.97
C GLU A 151 22.14 22.81 -6.51
N HIS A 152 21.41 23.93 -6.62
CA HIS A 152 20.05 23.93 -7.17
C HIS A 152 20.01 24.20 -8.69
N ALA A 153 21.09 24.71 -9.28
CA ALA A 153 21.18 24.91 -10.73
C ALA A 153 21.32 23.58 -11.49
N GLY A 154 22.14 22.64 -10.97
CA GLY A 154 22.32 21.31 -11.57
C GLY A 154 21.11 20.38 -11.45
N ASN A 155 20.34 20.49 -10.36
CA ASN A 155 19.17 19.65 -10.10
C ASN A 155 17.88 20.13 -10.79
N ALA A 156 17.93 21.24 -11.56
CA ALA A 156 16.77 21.78 -12.26
C ALA A 156 16.42 21.03 -13.57
N THR A 157 17.33 20.22 -14.11
CA THR A 157 17.21 19.62 -15.47
C THR A 157 17.15 18.10 -15.51
N LYS A 158 17.35 17.40 -14.38
CA LYS A 158 17.12 15.94 -14.33
C LYS A 158 15.63 15.64 -14.48
N LYS A 159 15.26 14.98 -15.58
CA LYS A 159 13.90 14.45 -15.78
C LYS A 159 13.66 13.34 -14.74
N VAL A 160 12.67 13.53 -13.88
CA VAL A 160 12.18 12.46 -13.01
C VAL A 160 11.46 11.42 -13.90
N PHE A 161 11.74 10.14 -13.67
CA PHE A 161 11.07 9.05 -14.38
C PHE A 161 9.57 9.03 -14.05
N ASP A 162 8.69 9.07 -15.07
CA ASP A 162 7.25 9.00 -14.83
C ASP A 162 6.86 7.57 -14.41
N ASN A 163 6.46 7.41 -13.15
CA ASN A 163 5.91 6.17 -12.58
C ASN A 163 4.73 5.60 -13.38
N ASN A 164 4.06 6.41 -14.20
CA ASN A 164 2.96 5.97 -15.07
C ASN A 164 3.46 5.21 -16.30
N SER A 165 4.76 5.29 -16.62
CA SER A 165 5.43 4.42 -17.59
C SER A 165 5.45 2.95 -17.17
N ILE A 166 5.32 2.66 -15.87
CA ILE A 166 5.17 1.31 -15.30
C ILE A 166 3.70 0.88 -15.47
N THR A 167 3.30 0.68 -16.72
CA THR A 167 1.95 0.27 -17.16
C THR A 167 2.09 -0.53 -18.46
N PRO A 168 1.32 -1.62 -18.69
CA PRO A 168 1.36 -2.40 -19.93
C PRO A 168 1.29 -1.57 -21.21
N GLY A 169 2.07 -1.95 -22.21
CA GLY A 169 2.06 -1.32 -23.54
C GLY A 169 2.98 -0.10 -23.71
N THR A 170 3.66 0.37 -22.66
CA THR A 170 4.68 1.42 -22.81
C THR A 170 6.01 0.86 -23.34
N PRO A 171 6.90 1.67 -23.91
CA PRO A 171 8.22 1.21 -24.36
C PRO A 171 9.07 0.63 -23.22
N PHE A 172 8.97 1.22 -22.03
CA PHE A 172 9.65 0.76 -20.83
C PHE A 172 9.32 -0.71 -20.47
N MET A 173 8.06 -1.13 -20.60
CA MET A 173 7.67 -2.52 -20.28
C MET A 173 8.17 -3.53 -21.33
N GLU A 174 8.37 -3.10 -22.58
CA GLU A 174 9.00 -3.90 -23.64
C GLU A 174 10.51 -4.08 -23.35
N ILE A 175 11.20 -2.99 -22.99
CA ILE A 175 12.60 -3.00 -22.53
C ILE A 175 12.76 -3.93 -21.32
N LEU A 176 11.88 -3.82 -20.32
CA LEU A 176 11.87 -4.66 -19.12
C LEU A 176 11.70 -6.15 -19.48
N ALA A 177 10.76 -6.49 -20.38
CA ALA A 177 10.51 -7.87 -20.78
C ALA A 177 11.72 -8.51 -21.50
N VAL A 178 12.36 -7.81 -22.43
CA VAL A 178 13.55 -8.32 -23.14
C VAL A 178 14.75 -8.42 -22.18
N SER A 179 14.93 -7.42 -21.30
CA SER A 179 16.00 -7.39 -20.30
C SER A 179 15.90 -8.53 -19.29
N LEU A 180 14.70 -8.82 -18.77
CA LEU A 180 14.46 -9.95 -17.86
C LEU A 180 14.69 -11.30 -18.54
N ARG A 181 14.25 -11.48 -19.79
CA ARG A 181 14.51 -12.71 -20.57
C ARG A 181 16.01 -12.94 -20.74
N TYR A 182 16.75 -11.91 -21.16
CA TYR A 182 18.21 -11.95 -21.25
C TYR A 182 18.85 -12.34 -19.91
N TRP A 183 18.50 -11.64 -18.82
CA TRP A 183 19.14 -11.84 -17.51
C TRP A 183 18.89 -13.24 -16.94
N CYS A 184 17.70 -13.80 -17.16
CA CYS A 184 17.39 -15.17 -16.77
C CYS A 184 18.16 -16.20 -17.60
N GLN A 185 18.31 -16.01 -18.92
CA GLN A 185 19.18 -16.86 -19.76
C GLN A 185 20.64 -16.75 -19.31
N TYR A 186 21.14 -15.54 -19.05
CA TYR A 186 22.49 -15.30 -18.55
C TYR A 186 22.75 -16.02 -17.21
N LYS A 187 21.84 -15.91 -16.24
CA LYS A 187 21.91 -16.63 -14.97
C LYS A 187 21.88 -18.14 -15.14
N LEU A 188 20.98 -18.68 -15.97
CA LEU A 188 20.91 -20.12 -16.29
C LEU A 188 22.20 -20.70 -16.93
N ASN A 189 23.06 -19.85 -17.49
CA ASN A 189 24.35 -20.20 -18.06
C ASN A 189 25.54 -19.99 -17.10
N THR A 190 25.44 -19.08 -16.12
CA THR A 190 26.58 -18.61 -15.31
C THR A 190 26.48 -18.95 -13.82
N ASP A 191 25.29 -19.21 -13.30
CA ASP A 191 25.02 -19.41 -11.88
C ASP A 191 24.64 -20.88 -11.60
N PRO A 192 25.48 -21.66 -10.88
CA PRO A 192 25.21 -23.08 -10.62
C PRO A 192 23.89 -23.36 -9.89
N ALA A 193 23.40 -22.43 -9.06
CA ALA A 193 22.12 -22.59 -8.36
C ALA A 193 20.91 -22.48 -9.30
N TRP A 194 21.06 -21.75 -10.41
CA TRP A 194 20.01 -21.59 -11.40
C TRP A 194 19.93 -22.78 -12.37
N ALA A 195 21.02 -23.50 -12.60
CA ALA A 195 21.13 -24.52 -13.66
C ALA A 195 20.01 -25.59 -13.68
N LYS A 196 19.43 -25.96 -12.54
CA LYS A 196 18.30 -26.94 -12.44
C LYS A 196 16.93 -26.32 -12.18
N MET A 197 16.88 -24.99 -12.02
CA MET A 197 15.65 -24.24 -11.91
C MET A 197 14.97 -24.12 -13.29
N LYS A 198 13.64 -23.98 -13.28
CA LYS A 198 12.85 -23.54 -14.43
C LYS A 198 12.49 -22.08 -14.20
N VAL A 199 12.60 -21.24 -15.22
CA VAL A 199 12.21 -19.83 -15.12
C VAL A 199 11.01 -19.56 -16.02
N LEU A 200 9.89 -19.15 -15.43
CA LEU A 200 8.67 -18.80 -16.15
C LEU A 200 8.48 -17.28 -16.10
N ILE A 201 8.55 -16.60 -17.25
CA ILE A 201 8.35 -15.15 -17.35
C ILE A 201 6.98 -14.86 -17.95
N SER A 202 6.13 -14.19 -17.18
CA SER A 202 4.81 -13.71 -17.57
C SER A 202 4.81 -12.19 -17.64
N ASP A 203 5.29 -11.65 -18.76
CA ASP A 203 5.46 -10.20 -18.95
C ASP A 203 4.14 -9.45 -19.23
N ALA A 204 4.23 -8.13 -19.39
CA ALA A 204 3.08 -7.24 -19.53
C ALA A 204 2.22 -7.46 -20.79
N THR A 205 2.69 -8.25 -21.77
CA THR A 205 1.90 -8.64 -22.94
C THR A 205 0.88 -9.75 -22.63
N VAL A 206 1.08 -10.50 -21.54
CA VAL A 206 0.12 -11.49 -21.04
C VAL A 206 -0.87 -10.78 -20.10
N PRO A 207 -2.20 -10.84 -20.34
CA PRO A 207 -3.19 -10.16 -19.49
C PRO A 207 -3.24 -10.65 -18.03
N GLY A 208 -3.76 -9.80 -17.15
CA GLY A 208 -3.93 -10.02 -15.70
C GLY A 208 -2.89 -9.29 -14.85
N GLU A 209 -3.26 -9.02 -13.59
CA GLU A 209 -2.35 -8.49 -12.57
C GLU A 209 -1.33 -9.56 -12.14
N GLY A 210 -0.10 -9.18 -11.83
CA GLY A 210 1.02 -10.10 -11.58
C GLY A 210 0.71 -11.14 -10.49
N GLU A 211 0.15 -10.69 -9.36
CA GLU A 211 -0.32 -11.58 -8.30
C GLU A 211 -1.41 -12.56 -8.77
N HIS A 212 -2.39 -12.11 -9.56
CA HIS A 212 -3.45 -12.98 -10.07
C HIS A 212 -2.96 -13.95 -11.16
N LYS A 213 -1.94 -13.59 -11.95
CA LYS A 213 -1.24 -14.54 -12.84
C LYS A 213 -0.55 -15.64 -12.03
N ILE A 214 0.13 -15.28 -10.94
CA ILE A 214 0.76 -16.24 -10.01
C ILE A 214 -0.29 -17.17 -9.39
N MET A 215 -1.41 -16.63 -8.89
CA MET A 215 -2.46 -17.47 -8.28
C MET A 215 -3.16 -18.38 -9.31
N ASN A 216 -3.37 -17.91 -10.54
CA ASN A 216 -3.84 -18.75 -11.64
C ASN A 216 -2.84 -19.88 -11.96
N PHE A 217 -1.54 -19.59 -11.98
CA PHE A 217 -0.51 -20.62 -12.14
C PHE A 217 -0.54 -21.64 -11.00
N VAL A 218 -0.53 -21.21 -9.73
CA VAL A 218 -0.59 -22.11 -8.56
C VAL A 218 -1.82 -23.00 -8.60
N ARG A 219 -3.01 -22.45 -8.90
CA ARG A 219 -4.24 -23.25 -9.12
C ARG A 219 -4.10 -24.25 -10.26
N SER A 220 -3.50 -23.86 -11.38
CA SER A 220 -3.31 -24.75 -12.53
C SER A 220 -2.41 -25.95 -12.20
N GLN A 221 -1.40 -25.75 -11.34
CA GLN A 221 -0.54 -26.83 -10.87
C GLN A 221 -1.27 -27.70 -9.84
N ARG A 222 -1.94 -27.10 -8.84
CA ARG A 222 -2.74 -27.82 -7.83
C ARG A 222 -3.85 -28.70 -8.45
N ALA A 223 -4.40 -28.31 -9.60
CA ALA A 223 -5.38 -29.09 -10.35
C ALA A 223 -4.78 -30.30 -11.10
N SER A 224 -3.45 -30.44 -11.15
CA SER A 224 -2.76 -31.61 -11.72
C SER A 224 -2.81 -32.80 -10.77
N PRO A 225 -3.25 -34.00 -11.21
CA PRO A 225 -3.20 -35.22 -10.39
C PRO A 225 -1.79 -35.68 -9.97
N GLU A 226 -0.73 -35.08 -10.53
CA GLU A 226 0.67 -35.33 -10.16
C GLU A 226 1.33 -34.13 -9.44
N HIS A 227 0.53 -33.20 -8.89
CA HIS A 227 1.01 -32.14 -7.99
C HIS A 227 1.59 -32.73 -6.69
N ASP A 228 2.63 -32.08 -6.16
CA ASP A 228 3.17 -32.38 -4.83
C ASP A 228 2.51 -31.45 -3.80
N PRO A 229 1.58 -31.94 -2.95
CA PRO A 229 0.86 -31.11 -1.97
C PRO A 229 1.75 -30.62 -0.82
N ASN A 230 3.04 -30.99 -0.82
CA ASN A 230 4.03 -30.49 0.13
C ASN A 230 4.96 -29.44 -0.51
N THR A 231 4.69 -29.01 -1.76
CA THR A 231 5.43 -27.96 -2.44
C THR A 231 5.50 -26.71 -1.55
N ARG A 232 6.68 -26.09 -1.48
CA ARG A 232 6.94 -24.91 -0.65
C ARG A 232 6.93 -23.64 -1.48
N HIS A 233 5.91 -22.82 -1.27
CA HIS A 233 5.60 -21.62 -2.04
C HIS A 233 6.10 -20.35 -1.32
N VAL A 234 6.84 -19.50 -2.02
CA VAL A 234 7.16 -18.12 -1.59
C VAL A 234 6.70 -17.15 -2.65
N ILE A 235 5.81 -16.22 -2.31
CA ILE A 235 5.52 -15.05 -3.15
C ILE A 235 6.24 -13.81 -2.59
N TYR A 236 6.99 -13.10 -3.42
CA TYR A 236 7.44 -11.75 -3.11
C TYR A 236 6.41 -10.73 -3.62
N GLY A 237 6.12 -9.74 -2.78
CA GLY A 237 5.35 -8.55 -3.16
C GLY A 237 5.03 -7.67 -1.95
N LEU A 238 4.60 -6.44 -2.20
CA LEU A 238 4.35 -5.45 -1.14
C LEU A 238 2.88 -5.37 -0.73
N ASP A 239 1.96 -5.85 -1.55
CA ASP A 239 0.52 -5.63 -1.37
C ASP A 239 -0.08 -6.43 -0.20
N ALA A 240 -1.25 -6.00 0.26
CA ALA A 240 -1.94 -6.61 1.40
C ALA A 240 -2.77 -7.83 0.98
N ASP A 241 -3.25 -7.85 -0.26
CA ASP A 241 -4.15 -8.86 -0.79
C ASP A 241 -3.41 -10.21 -0.98
N LEU A 242 -2.08 -10.18 -1.18
CA LEU A 242 -1.17 -11.34 -1.24
C LEU A 242 -1.35 -12.37 -0.11
N ILE A 243 -1.70 -11.94 1.11
CA ILE A 243 -1.92 -12.86 2.24
C ILE A 243 -3.31 -13.53 2.17
N MET A 244 -4.30 -12.84 1.61
CA MET A 244 -5.66 -13.36 1.37
C MET A 244 -5.66 -14.31 0.18
N LEU A 245 -4.97 -13.93 -0.90
CA LEU A 245 -4.70 -14.80 -2.05
C LEU A 245 -3.89 -16.03 -1.63
N GLY A 246 -2.88 -15.87 -0.79
CA GLY A 246 -2.10 -16.98 -0.21
C GLY A 246 -2.97 -17.97 0.58
N LEU A 247 -3.90 -17.47 1.42
CA LEU A 247 -4.92 -18.32 2.08
C LEU A 247 -5.81 -19.04 1.07
N ALA A 248 -6.34 -18.33 0.07
CA ALA A 248 -7.22 -18.85 -0.98
C ALA A 248 -6.55 -19.86 -1.95
N THR A 249 -5.23 -20.06 -1.88
CA THR A 249 -4.57 -21.19 -2.57
C THR A 249 -4.85 -22.53 -1.91
N HIS A 250 -5.12 -22.54 -0.61
CA HIS A 250 -5.14 -23.72 0.27
C HIS A 250 -3.85 -24.59 0.18
N GLU A 251 -2.72 -24.02 -0.23
CA GLU A 251 -1.41 -24.67 -0.13
C GLU A 251 -0.90 -24.58 1.33
N PRO A 252 -0.52 -25.70 1.97
CA PRO A 252 -0.20 -25.72 3.40
C PRO A 252 1.13 -25.02 3.72
N TYR A 253 2.07 -24.96 2.77
CA TYR A 253 3.41 -24.40 2.93
C TYR A 253 3.60 -23.15 2.08
N PHE A 254 2.83 -22.10 2.41
CA PHE A 254 2.87 -20.81 1.72
C PHE A 254 3.45 -19.70 2.60
N ARG A 255 4.34 -18.86 2.05
CA ARG A 255 4.85 -17.65 2.69
C ARG A 255 4.78 -16.44 1.75
N VAL A 256 4.57 -15.26 2.32
CA VAL A 256 4.84 -13.99 1.63
C VAL A 256 6.18 -13.44 2.10
N LEU A 257 7.01 -12.97 1.18
CA LEU A 257 8.27 -12.30 1.43
C LEU A 257 8.11 -10.80 1.09
N ARG A 258 8.51 -9.92 2.01
CA ARG A 258 8.40 -8.47 1.82
C ARG A 258 9.47 -7.70 2.58
N GLU A 259 9.68 -6.44 2.22
CA GLU A 259 10.43 -5.49 3.03
C GLU A 259 9.73 -5.18 4.37
N ASP A 260 10.49 -4.94 5.43
CA ASP A 260 9.96 -4.39 6.67
C ASP A 260 9.62 -2.90 6.50
N VAL A 261 8.32 -2.62 6.43
CA VAL A 261 7.75 -1.26 6.30
C VAL A 261 7.90 -0.44 7.59
N PHE A 262 8.16 -1.07 8.74
CA PHE A 262 8.27 -0.39 10.04
C PHE A 262 9.71 -0.02 10.42
N PHE A 263 10.72 -0.60 9.76
CA PHE A 263 12.15 -0.33 9.98
C PHE A 263 12.51 1.17 9.96
N GLN A 264 11.87 1.94 9.06
CA GLN A 264 12.11 3.38 8.95
C GLN A 264 11.41 4.22 10.02
N GLU A 265 10.38 3.73 10.72
CA GLU A 265 9.73 4.49 11.80
C GLU A 265 10.66 4.70 13.01
N GLY A 266 11.75 3.92 13.11
CA GLY A 266 12.85 4.14 14.06
C GLY A 266 13.93 5.13 13.59
N ARG A 267 13.97 5.53 12.31
CA ARG A 267 14.93 6.52 11.80
C ARG A 267 14.41 7.94 12.01
N ALA A 268 15.19 8.79 12.69
CA ALA A 268 14.84 10.20 12.87
C ALA A 268 14.82 10.93 11.51
N ARG A 269 13.69 11.60 11.20
CA ARG A 269 13.51 12.36 9.95
C ARG A 269 14.64 13.39 9.76
N MET A 270 15.17 13.41 8.54
CA MET A 270 16.20 14.34 8.09
C MET A 270 15.54 15.47 7.30
N CYS A 271 16.05 16.69 7.45
CA CYS A 271 15.56 17.88 6.78
C CYS A 271 15.88 17.79 5.28
N GLN A 272 14.87 17.93 4.41
CA GLN A 272 15.03 17.83 2.96
C GLN A 272 15.79 19.02 2.32
N ILE A 273 16.19 20.02 3.11
CA ILE A 273 16.95 21.19 2.62
C ILE A 273 18.45 21.10 2.98
N CYS A 274 18.82 20.64 4.19
CA CYS A 274 20.22 20.58 4.64
C CYS A 274 20.69 19.20 5.17
N GLY A 275 19.87 18.16 5.05
CA GLY A 275 20.17 16.79 5.50
C GLY A 275 20.25 16.59 7.02
N GLN A 276 20.24 17.65 7.83
CA GLN A 276 20.36 17.54 9.29
C GLN A 276 19.12 16.90 9.93
N LYS A 277 19.30 16.19 11.05
CA LYS A 277 18.22 15.55 11.82
C LYS A 277 17.50 16.56 12.72
N GLY A 278 16.19 16.36 12.93
CA GLY A 278 15.46 16.98 14.05
C GLY A 278 14.80 18.34 13.79
N HIS A 279 14.73 18.81 12.53
CA HIS A 279 13.86 19.93 12.14
C HIS A 279 13.18 19.66 10.79
N GLU A 280 12.08 20.34 10.52
CA GLU A 280 11.35 20.24 9.24
C GLU A 280 11.87 21.27 8.23
N ALA A 281 11.63 21.05 6.93
CA ALA A 281 12.12 21.92 5.86
C ALA A 281 11.77 23.41 6.06
N ARG A 282 10.55 23.69 6.54
CA ARG A 282 10.06 25.05 6.86
C ARG A 282 10.85 25.78 7.97
N ASP A 283 11.55 25.04 8.83
CA ASP A 283 12.34 25.56 9.95
C ASP A 283 13.86 25.56 9.65
N CYS A 284 14.24 25.17 8.43
CA CYS A 284 15.63 25.07 8.01
C CYS A 284 16.29 26.45 7.88
N ARG A 285 17.54 26.56 8.34
CA ARG A 285 18.34 27.78 8.25
C ARG A 285 19.38 27.79 7.13
N GLY A 286 19.35 26.78 6.25
CA GLY A 286 20.32 26.64 5.14
C GLY A 286 21.77 26.42 5.58
N ILE A 287 22.01 26.06 6.85
CA ILE A 287 23.35 25.75 7.37
C ILE A 287 23.63 24.27 7.08
N ASN A 288 24.62 24.02 6.22
CA ASN A 288 25.06 22.67 5.88
C ASN A 288 25.78 21.99 7.07
N LYS A 289 26.09 20.69 6.91
CA LYS A 289 26.95 19.95 7.83
C LYS A 289 28.40 20.35 7.53
N ASP A 290 29.16 20.80 8.53
CA ASP A 290 30.60 21.06 8.36
C ASP A 290 31.31 19.76 7.91
N GLU A 291 31.99 19.82 6.76
CA GLU A 291 32.73 18.68 6.17
C GLU A 291 34.12 18.47 6.80
N SER A 292 34.46 19.21 7.85
CA SER A 292 35.82 19.33 8.41
C SER A 292 36.18 18.29 9.49
N ILE A 293 35.34 17.27 9.74
CA ILE A 293 35.62 16.21 10.74
C ILE A 293 35.23 14.81 10.21
N GLU A 294 36.19 13.88 10.30
CA GLU A 294 36.19 12.46 9.84
C GLU A 294 36.62 12.17 8.38
N GLU A 295 37.72 12.79 7.92
CA GLU A 295 38.61 12.07 7.00
C GLU A 295 39.17 10.81 7.71
N GLY A 296 39.01 9.62 7.12
CA GLY A 296 39.65 8.39 7.62
C GLY A 296 38.74 7.16 7.81
N LYS A 297 37.43 7.27 7.57
CA LYS A 297 36.54 6.09 7.42
C LYS A 297 36.02 6.03 6.00
N ALA A 298 35.99 4.83 5.42
CA ALA A 298 35.10 4.56 4.30
C ALA A 298 33.65 4.79 4.77
N PRO A 299 32.73 5.25 3.89
CA PRO A 299 31.33 5.40 4.28
C PRO A 299 30.77 4.03 4.67
N ASP A 300 30.44 3.85 5.96
CA ASP A 300 29.68 2.68 6.43
C ASP A 300 28.45 2.52 5.55
N SER A 301 28.38 1.43 4.80
CA SER A 301 27.30 1.18 3.84
C SER A 301 25.98 1.22 4.58
N ALA A 302 25.10 2.17 4.23
CA ALA A 302 23.85 2.41 4.93
C ALA A 302 23.09 1.08 5.08
N PRO A 303 22.72 0.66 6.31
CA PRO A 303 22.30 -0.71 6.57
C PRO A 303 21.06 -1.04 5.74
N LEU A 304 21.20 -2.08 4.92
CA LEU A 304 20.21 -2.52 3.94
C LEU A 304 18.84 -2.68 4.60
N LYS A 305 17.79 -2.25 3.87
CA LYS A 305 16.40 -2.42 4.30
C LYS A 305 16.13 -3.93 4.50
N PRO A 306 15.74 -4.37 5.72
CA PRO A 306 15.59 -5.78 6.03
C PRO A 306 14.28 -6.34 5.48
N PHE A 307 14.26 -7.66 5.30
CA PHE A 307 13.09 -8.40 4.85
C PHE A 307 12.45 -9.20 5.99
N ILE A 308 11.16 -9.49 5.83
CA ILE A 308 10.37 -10.29 6.76
C ILE A 308 9.57 -11.38 6.01
N TRP A 309 9.46 -12.53 6.65
CA TRP A 309 8.55 -13.61 6.29
C TRP A 309 7.16 -13.37 6.88
N LEU A 310 6.11 -13.56 6.08
CA LEU A 310 4.74 -13.75 6.56
C LEU A 310 4.35 -15.23 6.38
N HIS A 311 4.14 -15.92 7.50
CA HIS A 311 3.85 -17.36 7.54
C HIS A 311 2.34 -17.61 7.41
N VAL A 312 1.85 -17.98 6.23
CA VAL A 312 0.42 -18.26 6.02
C VAL A 312 -0.02 -19.52 6.78
N SER A 313 0.86 -20.50 6.93
CA SER A 313 0.65 -21.67 7.79
C SER A 313 0.33 -21.28 9.25
N VAL A 314 1.11 -20.39 9.85
CA VAL A 314 0.90 -19.89 11.22
C VAL A 314 -0.36 -19.02 11.30
N LEU A 315 -0.69 -18.26 10.25
CA LEU A 315 -1.97 -17.54 10.19
C LEU A 315 -3.16 -18.52 10.18
N ARG A 316 -3.05 -19.64 9.46
CA ARG A 316 -4.09 -20.70 9.46
C ARG A 316 -4.27 -21.34 10.83
N GLU A 317 -3.21 -21.51 11.63
CA GLU A 317 -3.31 -21.92 13.04
C GLU A 317 -4.04 -20.88 13.91
N TYR A 318 -3.73 -19.58 13.76
CA TYR A 318 -4.46 -18.51 14.45
C TYR A 318 -5.94 -18.47 14.07
N LEU A 319 -6.25 -18.58 12.77
CA LEU A 319 -7.63 -18.61 12.26
C LEU A 319 -8.36 -19.88 12.72
N ALA A 320 -7.70 -21.02 12.85
CA ALA A 320 -8.31 -22.24 13.41
C ALA A 320 -8.75 -22.04 14.88
N ALA A 321 -7.95 -21.34 15.69
CA ALA A 321 -8.33 -21.00 17.05
C ALA A 321 -9.41 -19.90 17.11
N GLU A 322 -9.35 -18.89 16.26
CA GLU A 322 -10.29 -17.76 16.28
C GLU A 322 -11.66 -18.11 15.67
N LEU A 323 -11.70 -18.81 14.55
CA LEU A 323 -12.93 -19.14 13.82
C LEU A 323 -13.67 -20.34 14.42
N ALA A 324 -13.08 -21.06 15.37
CA ALA A 324 -13.72 -22.18 16.06
C ALA A 324 -15.05 -21.77 16.72
N VAL A 325 -16.15 -22.40 16.29
CA VAL A 325 -17.49 -22.26 16.88
C VAL A 325 -17.90 -23.62 17.48
N SER A 326 -18.27 -23.61 18.76
CA SER A 326 -18.77 -24.80 19.46
C SER A 326 -20.27 -25.01 19.18
N ARG A 327 -20.71 -26.28 19.16
CA ARG A 327 -22.13 -26.69 19.00
C ARG A 327 -22.77 -26.28 17.67
N LEU A 328 -22.01 -26.30 16.57
CA LEU A 328 -22.59 -26.19 15.23
C LEU A 328 -23.51 -27.38 14.90
N PRO A 329 -24.56 -27.19 14.08
CA PRO A 329 -25.41 -28.28 13.59
C PRO A 329 -24.80 -29.07 12.43
N PHE A 330 -23.60 -28.71 11.98
CA PHE A 330 -22.80 -29.37 10.95
C PHE A 330 -21.34 -29.49 11.39
N GLN A 331 -20.56 -30.33 10.72
CA GLN A 331 -19.14 -30.52 11.01
C GLN A 331 -18.33 -29.26 10.65
N PHE A 332 -17.49 -28.79 11.58
CA PHE A 332 -16.58 -27.67 11.31
C PHE A 332 -15.47 -28.10 10.34
N ASP A 333 -15.31 -27.30 9.29
CA ASP A 333 -14.26 -27.34 8.28
C ASP A 333 -13.45 -26.03 8.38
N LEU A 334 -12.12 -26.13 8.43
CA LEU A 334 -11.22 -24.99 8.55
C LEU A 334 -11.07 -24.23 7.23
N GLU A 335 -11.02 -24.94 6.10
CA GLU A 335 -10.82 -24.30 4.79
C GLU A 335 -12.02 -23.41 4.47
N ARG A 336 -13.22 -23.93 4.69
CA ARG A 336 -14.48 -23.20 4.49
C ARG A 336 -14.70 -22.06 5.48
N ALA A 337 -14.10 -22.14 6.67
CA ALA A 337 -14.06 -21.03 7.61
C ALA A 337 -13.09 -19.92 7.13
N ILE A 338 -11.96 -20.31 6.53
CA ILE A 338 -11.00 -19.37 5.93
C ILE A 338 -11.61 -18.67 4.71
N ASP A 339 -12.36 -19.37 3.87
CA ASP A 339 -13.07 -18.78 2.72
C ASP A 339 -14.06 -17.68 3.16
N ASP A 340 -14.89 -17.98 4.17
CA ASP A 340 -15.81 -17.03 4.79
C ASP A 340 -15.06 -15.85 5.43
N TRP A 341 -13.86 -16.06 5.97
CA TRP A 341 -13.03 -15.00 6.54
C TRP A 341 -12.38 -14.10 5.48
N VAL A 342 -11.89 -14.65 4.37
CA VAL A 342 -11.41 -13.88 3.21
C VAL A 342 -12.56 -13.02 2.65
N PHE A 343 -13.75 -13.60 2.49
CA PHE A 343 -14.95 -12.86 2.10
C PHE A 343 -15.33 -11.75 3.09
N MET A 344 -15.25 -12.00 4.40
CA MET A 344 -15.44 -10.95 5.41
C MET A 344 -14.41 -9.81 5.29
N CYS A 345 -13.15 -10.11 4.97
CA CYS A 345 -12.13 -9.08 4.76
C CYS A 345 -12.46 -8.16 3.57
N CYS A 346 -13.08 -8.66 2.48
CA CYS A 346 -13.44 -7.87 1.31
C CYS A 346 -14.33 -6.64 1.64
N PHE A 347 -15.24 -6.73 2.61
CA PHE A 347 -16.13 -5.63 3.02
C PHE A 347 -15.42 -4.44 3.69
N VAL A 348 -14.26 -4.69 4.33
CA VAL A 348 -13.45 -3.64 4.96
C VAL A 348 -12.67 -2.82 3.89
N GLY A 349 -12.90 -3.16 2.62
CA GLY A 349 -12.35 -2.56 1.42
C GLY A 349 -11.47 -3.55 0.69
N ASN A 350 -11.28 -3.31 -0.60
CA ASN A 350 -10.29 -3.98 -1.44
C ASN A 350 -9.80 -2.93 -2.46
N ASP A 351 -9.42 -3.32 -3.68
CA ASP A 351 -9.10 -2.41 -4.78
C ASP A 351 -10.26 -2.20 -5.78
N PHE A 352 -11.27 -3.06 -5.75
CA PHE A 352 -12.36 -3.12 -6.72
C PHE A 352 -13.66 -2.48 -6.16
N LEU A 353 -13.80 -2.42 -4.83
CA LEU A 353 -14.93 -1.85 -4.11
C LEU A 353 -14.49 -0.86 -3.01
N PRO A 354 -15.22 0.26 -2.83
CA PRO A 354 -15.06 1.13 -1.66
C PRO A 354 -15.43 0.38 -0.37
N HIS A 355 -14.75 0.70 0.75
CA HIS A 355 -15.08 0.17 2.07
C HIS A 355 -16.49 0.61 2.52
N LEU A 356 -17.25 -0.28 3.17
CA LEU A 356 -18.53 0.13 3.78
C LEU A 356 -18.29 1.24 4.82
N PRO A 357 -19.16 2.27 4.94
CA PRO A 357 -18.91 3.39 5.86
C PRO A 357 -18.74 2.94 7.32
N ALA A 358 -19.40 1.84 7.71
CA ALA A 358 -19.33 1.23 9.03
C ALA A 358 -18.00 0.52 9.35
N LEU A 359 -17.16 0.21 8.35
CA LEU A 359 -16.02 -0.71 8.50
C LEU A 359 -14.68 -0.02 8.25
N GLU A 360 -13.87 0.08 9.30
CA GLU A 360 -12.45 0.44 9.18
C GLU A 360 -11.56 -0.57 9.93
N ILE A 361 -10.45 -0.99 9.32
CA ILE A 361 -9.45 -1.88 9.95
C ILE A 361 -8.96 -1.27 11.29
N ARG A 362 -8.77 0.05 11.31
CA ARG A 362 -8.33 0.84 12.46
C ARG A 362 -9.34 0.89 13.62
N GLU A 363 -10.56 0.41 13.39
CA GLU A 363 -11.68 0.42 14.34
C GLU A 363 -12.23 -1.00 14.59
N HIS A 364 -11.41 -2.04 14.38
CA HIS A 364 -11.79 -3.44 14.61
C HIS A 364 -12.93 -3.95 13.70
N GLY A 365 -12.99 -3.46 12.45
CA GLY A 365 -13.99 -3.89 11.47
C GLY A 365 -13.98 -5.40 11.17
N ILE A 366 -12.80 -6.01 10.99
CA ILE A 366 -12.65 -7.46 10.75
C ILE A 366 -13.06 -8.25 12.00
N ASP A 367 -12.68 -7.77 13.20
CA ASP A 367 -13.05 -8.39 14.48
C ASP A 367 -14.58 -8.34 14.71
N THR A 368 -15.21 -7.24 14.28
CA THR A 368 -16.68 -7.04 14.35
C THR A 368 -17.41 -8.00 13.41
N LEU A 369 -16.99 -8.10 12.14
CA LEU A 369 -17.55 -9.05 11.18
C LEU A 369 -17.37 -10.50 11.64
N THR A 370 -16.16 -10.87 12.08
CA THR A 370 -15.87 -12.21 12.59
C THR A 370 -16.78 -12.55 13.78
N SER A 371 -17.01 -11.59 14.69
CA SER A 371 -17.93 -11.76 15.82
C SER A 371 -19.39 -11.95 15.36
N ILE A 372 -19.84 -11.25 14.32
CA ILE A 372 -21.17 -11.42 13.74
C ILE A 372 -21.29 -12.81 13.10
N TRP A 373 -20.34 -13.19 12.24
CA TRP A 373 -20.30 -14.51 11.58
C TRP A 373 -20.35 -15.66 12.60
N LYS A 374 -19.55 -15.62 13.68
CA LYS A 374 -19.59 -16.65 14.73
C LYS A 374 -20.96 -16.79 15.42
N ASN A 375 -21.72 -15.71 15.52
CA ASN A 375 -23.08 -15.71 16.08
C ASN A 375 -24.14 -16.20 15.07
N CYS A 376 -23.98 -15.87 13.79
CA CYS A 376 -24.89 -16.29 12.72
C CYS A 376 -24.67 -17.74 12.27
N LEU A 377 -23.43 -18.26 12.29
CA LEU A 377 -23.05 -19.56 11.73
C LEU A 377 -23.90 -20.76 12.20
N PRO A 378 -24.31 -20.88 13.48
CA PRO A 378 -25.21 -21.96 13.91
C PRO A 378 -26.62 -21.87 13.32
N GLN A 379 -27.07 -20.66 12.92
CA GLN A 379 -28.39 -20.40 12.34
C GLN A 379 -28.38 -20.51 10.80
N MET A 380 -27.25 -20.17 10.17
CA MET A 380 -27.05 -20.22 8.71
C MET A 380 -27.06 -21.65 8.14
N GLY A 381 -26.89 -22.68 8.98
CA GLY A 381 -26.91 -24.09 8.57
C GLY A 381 -25.72 -24.53 7.70
N GLY A 382 -24.77 -23.64 7.44
CA GLY A 382 -23.56 -23.87 6.66
C GLY A 382 -22.75 -22.58 6.51
N TYR A 383 -21.61 -22.69 5.82
CA TYR A 383 -20.74 -21.57 5.46
C TYR A 383 -21.37 -20.66 4.40
N VAL A 384 -20.96 -19.39 4.38
CA VAL A 384 -21.43 -18.36 3.45
C VAL A 384 -20.88 -18.58 2.05
N THR A 385 -19.68 -19.10 1.93
CA THR A 385 -18.93 -19.21 0.68
C THR A 385 -18.63 -20.66 0.31
N LYS A 386 -18.49 -20.94 -0.99
CA LYS A 386 -18.05 -22.25 -1.51
C LYS A 386 -17.37 -22.08 -2.86
N ASP A 387 -16.11 -22.50 -2.99
CA ASP A 387 -15.37 -22.52 -4.26
C ASP A 387 -15.44 -21.17 -5.02
N GLY A 388 -15.32 -20.05 -4.31
CA GLY A 388 -15.44 -18.68 -4.86
C GLY A 388 -16.87 -18.13 -5.04
N HIS A 389 -17.92 -18.92 -4.78
CA HIS A 389 -19.32 -18.52 -4.90
C HIS A 389 -19.92 -18.17 -3.52
N ILE A 390 -20.95 -17.31 -3.50
CA ILE A 390 -21.57 -16.77 -2.28
C ILE A 390 -23.02 -17.26 -2.15
N ASP A 391 -23.37 -17.80 -0.98
CA ASP A 391 -24.74 -18.00 -0.52
C ASP A 391 -25.31 -16.66 -0.04
N LEU A 392 -26.08 -16.00 -0.90
CA LEU A 392 -26.55 -14.63 -0.67
C LEU A 392 -27.53 -14.51 0.52
N GLY A 393 -28.26 -15.58 0.83
CA GLY A 393 -29.11 -15.65 2.02
C GLY A 393 -28.28 -15.61 3.30
N ARG A 394 -27.19 -16.38 3.36
CA ARG A 394 -26.23 -16.35 4.47
C ARG A 394 -25.45 -15.05 4.55
N ALA A 395 -25.04 -14.49 3.41
CA ALA A 395 -24.38 -13.18 3.37
C ALA A 395 -25.27 -12.07 3.95
N GLN A 396 -26.58 -12.11 3.66
CA GLN A 396 -27.54 -11.16 4.23
C GLN A 396 -27.62 -11.27 5.77
N CYS A 397 -27.55 -12.46 6.37
CA CYS A 397 -27.56 -12.62 7.83
C CYS A 397 -26.42 -11.83 8.51
N ILE A 398 -25.24 -11.76 7.89
CA ILE A 398 -24.09 -11.01 8.40
C ILE A 398 -24.28 -9.50 8.22
N LEU A 399 -24.83 -9.08 7.08
CA LEU A 399 -25.10 -7.68 6.78
C LEU A 399 -26.21 -7.11 7.67
N ASP A 400 -27.27 -7.88 7.93
CA ASP A 400 -28.30 -7.55 8.93
C ASP A 400 -27.68 -7.43 10.34
N GLY A 401 -26.78 -8.34 10.73
CA GLY A 401 -26.04 -8.28 11.99
C GLY A 401 -25.09 -7.09 12.13
N LEU A 402 -24.58 -6.56 11.01
CA LEU A 402 -23.79 -5.32 10.96
C LEU A 402 -24.69 -4.07 11.00
N ALA A 403 -25.81 -4.08 10.27
CA ALA A 403 -26.80 -3.00 10.25
C ALA A 403 -27.35 -2.68 11.65
N MET A 404 -27.60 -3.71 12.46
CA MET A 404 -28.00 -3.56 13.88
C MET A 404 -26.98 -2.80 14.74
N GLN A 405 -25.70 -2.78 14.35
CA GLN A 405 -24.61 -2.15 15.11
C GLN A 405 -24.15 -0.80 14.52
N GLU A 406 -24.47 -0.53 13.26
CA GLU A 406 -23.92 0.56 12.45
C GLU A 406 -24.06 1.95 13.09
N SER A 407 -25.25 2.33 13.52
CA SER A 407 -25.48 3.62 14.21
C SER A 407 -24.69 3.76 15.51
N GLY A 408 -24.43 2.64 16.20
CA GLY A 408 -23.57 2.57 17.37
C GLY A 408 -22.08 2.70 17.03
N ILE A 409 -21.64 2.20 15.86
CA ILE A 409 -20.27 2.37 15.36
C ILE A 409 -20.02 3.86 15.08
N PHE A 410 -20.90 4.54 14.36
CA PHE A 410 -20.71 5.97 14.03
C PHE A 410 -20.68 6.87 15.27
N LYS A 411 -21.56 6.62 16.25
CA LYS A 411 -21.56 7.37 17.53
C LYS A 411 -20.26 7.12 18.31
N ARG A 412 -19.77 5.87 18.39
CA ARG A 412 -18.47 5.54 19.00
C ARG A 412 -17.27 6.13 18.25
N ARG A 413 -17.29 6.17 16.91
CA ARG A 413 -16.26 6.80 16.07
C ARG A 413 -16.12 8.28 16.42
N LYS A 414 -17.25 9.00 16.50
CA LYS A 414 -17.23 10.44 16.81
C LYS A 414 -16.71 10.71 18.23
N GLU A 415 -17.16 9.96 19.23
CA GLU A 415 -16.62 10.06 20.59
C GLU A 415 -15.10 9.83 20.65
N GLN A 416 -14.56 8.89 19.86
CA GLN A 416 -13.12 8.63 19.81
C GLN A 416 -12.33 9.75 19.13
N GLU A 417 -12.87 10.36 18.06
CA GLU A 417 -12.30 11.55 17.45
C GLU A 417 -12.27 12.72 18.43
N GLU A 418 -13.40 13.04 19.07
CA GLU A 418 -13.49 14.16 20.01
C GLU A 418 -12.55 13.98 21.20
N ARG A 419 -12.43 12.77 21.75
CA ARG A 419 -11.44 12.43 22.79
C ARG A 419 -10.00 12.62 22.28
N ARG A 420 -9.70 12.27 21.02
CA ARG A 420 -8.38 12.42 20.41
C ARG A 420 -8.01 13.89 20.20
N ASP A 421 -8.92 14.66 19.62
CA ASP A 421 -8.69 16.08 19.31
C ASP A 421 -8.71 16.94 20.59
N ALA A 422 -9.53 16.60 21.60
CA ALA A 422 -9.46 17.23 22.93
C ALA A 422 -8.17 16.88 23.71
N ASN A 423 -7.53 15.75 23.42
CA ASN A 423 -6.21 15.40 23.94
C ASN A 423 -5.08 16.10 23.17
N ALA A 424 -5.23 16.28 21.85
CA ALA A 424 -4.31 17.07 21.03
C ALA A 424 -4.32 18.55 21.42
N LYS A 425 -5.50 19.18 21.51
CA LYS A 425 -5.69 20.57 21.98
C LYS A 425 -5.10 20.77 23.39
N ARG A 426 -5.21 19.76 24.29
CA ARG A 426 -4.54 19.77 25.62
C ARG A 426 -3.00 19.70 25.54
N ARG A 427 -2.43 18.81 24.72
CA ARG A 427 -0.96 18.70 24.54
C ARG A 427 -0.37 19.98 23.93
N TYR A 428 -1.05 20.57 22.95
CA TYR A 428 -0.62 21.84 22.35
C TYR A 428 -0.58 22.97 23.38
N ALA A 429 -1.65 23.14 24.18
CA ALA A 429 -1.71 24.15 25.23
C ALA A 429 -0.64 23.97 26.34
N GLN A 430 -0.26 22.72 26.66
CA GLN A 430 0.86 22.44 27.57
C GLN A 430 2.21 22.87 26.97
N ASN A 431 2.44 22.56 25.69
CA ASN A 431 3.67 22.95 24.97
C ASN A 431 3.78 24.48 24.82
N GLU A 432 2.70 25.20 24.47
CA GLU A 432 2.69 26.67 24.49
C GLU A 432 2.99 27.23 25.89
N GLY A 433 2.42 26.64 26.94
CA GLY A 433 2.67 27.03 28.33
C GLY A 433 4.15 26.89 28.73
N GLN A 434 4.85 25.89 28.21
CA GLN A 434 6.31 25.75 28.37
C GLN A 434 7.08 26.76 27.50
N PHE A 435 6.71 26.95 26.24
CA PHE A 435 7.37 27.92 25.35
C PHE A 435 7.29 29.36 25.89
N ARG A 436 6.10 29.78 26.35
CA ARG A 436 5.90 31.11 26.97
C ARG A 436 6.68 31.25 28.29
N ARG A 437 6.88 30.16 29.05
CA ARG A 437 7.73 30.17 30.25
C ARG A 437 9.22 30.35 29.92
N ASN A 438 9.73 29.71 28.87
CA ASN A 438 11.13 29.88 28.48
C ASN A 438 11.42 31.26 27.85
N ASN A 439 10.56 31.74 26.95
CA ASN A 439 10.75 33.05 26.29
C ASN A 439 10.40 34.26 27.19
N GLY A 440 9.78 34.05 28.36
CA GLY A 440 9.51 35.13 29.32
C GLY A 440 10.75 35.69 30.04
N ALA A 441 11.91 35.02 29.93
CA ALA A 441 13.15 35.39 30.62
C ALA A 441 13.99 36.43 29.85
N VAL A 442 13.38 37.56 29.47
CA VAL A 442 14.13 38.68 28.88
C VAL A 442 14.96 39.37 29.97
N LYS A 443 16.26 39.47 29.75
CA LYS A 443 17.23 40.03 30.72
C LYS A 443 16.96 41.51 31.01
N PHE A 444 17.14 41.90 32.28
CA PHE A 444 17.47 43.27 32.66
C PHE A 444 18.78 43.25 33.44
N ASP A 445 19.85 43.76 32.81
CA ASP A 445 21.18 43.79 33.42
C ASP A 445 21.28 44.90 34.47
N LYS A 446 21.78 44.55 35.67
CA LYS A 446 22.45 45.48 36.59
C LYS A 446 23.48 44.73 37.41
N ALA A 447 24.76 45.04 37.17
CA ALA A 447 25.87 44.43 37.88
C ALA A 447 26.14 45.10 39.23
N ARG A 448 26.24 44.31 40.30
CA ARG A 448 27.50 44.20 41.07
C ARG A 448 27.47 43.05 42.08
N ASP A 449 28.67 42.73 42.55
CA ASP A 449 29.03 41.53 43.30
C ASP A 449 28.36 41.42 44.69
N GLY A 450 28.02 40.18 45.06
CA GLY A 450 27.52 39.85 46.40
C GLY A 450 26.97 38.43 46.47
N HIS A 451 27.69 37.52 47.12
CA HIS A 451 27.15 36.19 47.44
C HIS A 451 25.97 36.32 48.40
N TYR A 452 24.84 35.68 48.08
CA TYR A 452 23.73 35.46 48.99
C TYR A 452 23.23 34.01 48.90
N ASP A 453 22.92 33.44 50.05
CA ASP A 453 22.52 32.04 50.22
C ASP A 453 21.00 31.87 50.07
N ALA A 454 20.58 30.84 49.32
CA ALA A 454 19.18 30.60 48.95
C ALA A 454 18.34 29.93 50.08
N SER A 455 18.74 30.08 51.34
CA SER A 455 18.17 29.36 52.49
C SER A 455 17.06 30.12 53.24
N GLN A 456 17.00 31.45 53.15
CA GLN A 456 16.05 32.26 53.93
C GLN A 456 14.67 32.35 53.27
N GLY A 457 13.74 31.54 53.75
CA GLY A 457 12.32 31.59 53.38
C GLY A 457 11.52 30.37 53.83
N LEU A 458 12.17 29.21 53.96
CA LEU A 458 11.54 27.97 54.41
C LEU A 458 11.28 28.00 55.93
N ARG A 459 10.01 28.17 56.32
CA ARG A 459 9.55 27.96 57.71
C ARG A 459 9.56 26.47 58.07
N VAL A 460 10.73 25.94 58.44
CA VAL A 460 10.88 24.57 58.97
C VAL A 460 10.07 24.44 60.27
N ARG A 461 9.12 23.51 60.32
CA ARG A 461 8.45 23.11 61.56
C ARG A 461 9.29 22.05 62.29
N PRO A 462 9.33 22.04 63.64
CA PRO A 462 10.12 21.06 64.39
C PRO A 462 9.63 19.63 64.15
N ILE A 463 10.59 18.71 64.03
CA ILE A 463 10.36 17.32 63.59
C ILE A 463 9.45 16.52 64.54
N SER A 464 9.29 16.97 65.78
CA SER A 464 8.36 16.43 66.78
C SER A 464 6.88 16.54 66.42
N THR A 465 6.52 17.26 65.35
CA THR A 465 5.13 17.38 64.87
C THR A 465 4.74 16.39 63.76
N TYR A 466 5.67 15.51 63.32
CA TYR A 466 5.34 14.38 62.45
C TYR A 466 4.95 13.15 63.28
N SER A 467 3.84 12.50 62.93
CA SER A 467 3.41 11.24 63.56
C SER A 467 4.44 10.14 63.29
N LYS A 468 4.73 9.29 64.29
CA LYS A 468 5.71 8.20 64.21
C LYS A 468 5.15 6.91 63.60
N GLU A 469 4.17 7.01 62.71
CA GLU A 469 3.66 5.86 61.96
C GLU A 469 4.56 5.57 60.76
N LYS A 470 4.97 4.31 60.61
CA LYS A 470 5.78 3.87 59.47
C LYS A 470 4.90 3.92 58.20
N PRO A 471 5.42 4.39 57.05
CA PRO A 471 4.69 4.25 55.79
C PRO A 471 4.44 2.77 55.52
N SER A 472 3.18 2.38 55.29
CA SER A 472 2.81 1.02 54.96
C SER A 472 3.33 0.67 53.56
N VAL A 473 4.18 -0.36 53.47
CA VAL A 473 4.65 -0.89 52.19
C VAL A 473 3.45 -1.45 51.44
N VAL A 474 3.12 -0.88 50.28
CA VAL A 474 2.05 -1.40 49.42
C VAL A 474 2.56 -2.69 48.77
N THR A 475 2.05 -3.81 49.25
CA THR A 475 2.25 -5.13 48.67
C THR A 475 1.23 -5.42 47.57
N HIS A 476 1.52 -6.38 46.70
CA HIS A 476 0.61 -6.83 45.65
C HIS A 476 -0.81 -7.11 46.16
N ASP A 477 -0.92 -7.78 47.32
CA ASP A 477 -2.20 -8.21 47.90
C ASP A 477 -3.00 -7.05 48.52
N THR A 478 -2.35 -5.93 48.87
CA THR A 478 -3.06 -4.71 49.32
C THR A 478 -3.56 -3.87 48.15
N ALA A 479 -2.93 -3.94 46.98
CA ALA A 479 -3.45 -3.37 45.74
C ALA A 479 -4.64 -4.17 45.18
N ALA A 480 -4.69 -5.49 45.43
CA ALA A 480 -5.76 -6.38 44.97
C ALA A 480 -7.08 -6.27 45.78
N ASN A 481 -7.09 -5.61 46.94
CA ASN A 481 -8.27 -5.54 47.82
C ASN A 481 -9.24 -4.42 47.40
N PRO A 482 -10.47 -4.72 46.92
CA PRO A 482 -11.39 -3.71 46.39
C PRO A 482 -11.80 -2.64 47.41
N SER A 483 -11.84 -2.99 48.70
CA SER A 483 -12.22 -2.05 49.77
C SER A 483 -11.18 -0.94 49.96
N TYR A 484 -9.89 -1.28 49.83
CA TYR A 484 -8.80 -0.31 49.96
C TYR A 484 -8.78 0.66 48.77
N VAL A 485 -8.95 0.13 47.55
CA VAL A 485 -9.07 0.94 46.33
C VAL A 485 -10.29 1.86 46.40
N HIS A 486 -11.45 1.37 46.86
CA HIS A 486 -12.65 2.19 47.03
C HIS A 486 -12.47 3.34 48.04
N ASN A 487 -11.82 3.06 49.17
CA ASN A 487 -11.55 4.06 50.20
C ASN A 487 -10.55 5.12 49.72
N ALA A 488 -9.47 4.72 49.02
CA ALA A 488 -8.52 5.65 48.41
C ALA A 488 -9.17 6.51 47.31
N MET A 489 -10.01 5.91 46.45
CA MET A 489 -10.77 6.62 45.42
C MET A 489 -11.76 7.63 46.03
N THR A 490 -12.34 7.31 47.19
CA THR A 490 -13.26 8.19 47.93
C THR A 490 -12.51 9.34 48.60
N ALA A 491 -11.38 9.07 49.27
CA ALA A 491 -10.52 10.10 49.84
C ALA A 491 -10.04 11.11 48.78
N ASN A 492 -9.62 10.62 47.60
CA ASN A 492 -9.22 11.47 46.47
C ASN A 492 -10.38 12.31 45.92
N LYS A 493 -11.61 11.77 45.85
CA LYS A 493 -12.81 12.56 45.49
C LYS A 493 -13.09 13.67 46.50
N THR A 494 -13.00 13.39 47.80
CA THR A 494 -13.21 14.38 48.86
C THR A 494 -12.14 15.49 48.82
N ALA A 495 -10.87 15.13 48.64
CA ALA A 495 -9.77 16.10 48.48
C ALA A 495 -9.96 16.98 47.23
N ALA A 496 -10.34 16.40 46.09
CA ALA A 496 -10.65 17.15 44.88
C ALA A 496 -11.86 18.08 45.04
N SER A 497 -12.87 17.68 45.82
CA SER A 497 -14.01 18.55 46.15
C SER A 497 -13.56 19.75 46.99
N ALA A 498 -12.77 19.53 48.05
CA ALA A 498 -12.27 20.59 48.92
C ALA A 498 -11.42 21.64 48.16
N MET A 499 -10.55 21.22 47.24
CA MET A 499 -9.81 22.14 46.37
C MET A 499 -10.74 22.94 45.44
N LYS A 500 -11.76 22.28 44.87
CA LYS A 500 -12.75 22.91 43.98
C LYS A 500 -13.66 23.91 44.70
N GLU A 501 -13.84 23.73 46.01
CA GLU A 501 -14.61 24.61 46.89
C GLU A 501 -13.77 25.83 47.31
N GLN A 502 -12.49 25.64 47.65
CA GLN A 502 -11.53 26.74 47.87
C GLN A 502 -11.38 27.63 46.63
N LEU A 503 -11.32 27.04 45.43
CA LEU A 503 -11.27 27.79 44.16
C LEU A 503 -12.56 28.57 43.84
N ARG A 504 -13.68 28.31 44.55
CA ARG A 504 -14.96 29.03 44.40
C ARG A 504 -15.18 30.13 45.43
N ALA A 505 -14.31 30.28 46.43
CA ALA A 505 -14.47 31.23 47.52
C ALA A 505 -14.06 32.68 47.17
N GLY A 506 -13.44 32.93 46.01
CA GLY A 506 -13.12 34.28 45.54
C GLY A 506 -14.34 35.02 45.00
N LYS A 507 -14.68 36.18 45.58
CA LYS A 507 -15.79 37.06 45.16
C LYS A 507 -15.39 38.56 45.12
N PRO A 508 -16.19 39.44 44.47
CA PRO A 508 -15.66 40.51 43.61
C PRO A 508 -15.79 41.95 44.16
N ILE A 509 -15.40 42.94 43.35
CA ILE A 509 -15.49 44.40 43.65
C ILE A 509 -16.05 45.17 42.42
N ALA A 510 -16.88 46.20 42.68
CA ALA A 510 -17.37 47.25 41.78
C ALA A 510 -17.91 48.44 42.63
N ASP A 511 -18.17 49.65 42.13
CA ASP A 511 -17.95 50.23 40.78
C ASP A 511 -16.68 51.13 40.74
N VAL A 512 -16.64 52.48 40.73
CA VAL A 512 -17.61 53.62 40.78
C VAL A 512 -17.00 54.82 39.95
N PRO A 513 -17.64 56.00 39.71
CA PRO A 513 -17.85 56.43 38.32
C PRO A 513 -17.26 57.80 37.89
N ASN A 514 -17.18 57.97 36.56
CA ASN A 514 -17.35 59.20 35.75
C ASN A 514 -16.73 60.56 36.19
N ARG A 515 -15.81 61.10 35.38
CA ARG A 515 -15.77 62.55 35.04
C ARG A 515 -14.93 62.87 33.78
N SER A 516 -15.16 64.05 33.21
CA SER A 516 -14.78 64.44 31.84
C SER A 516 -14.10 65.81 31.74
N SER A 517 -13.11 65.98 30.85
CA SER A 517 -12.73 67.31 30.33
C SER A 517 -11.99 67.28 28.97
N LEU A 518 -12.25 68.32 28.18
CA LEU A 518 -11.71 68.63 26.84
C LEU A 518 -10.21 69.00 26.87
N GLY A 519 -9.41 68.99 25.78
CA GLY A 519 -9.62 68.53 24.40
C GLY A 519 -8.79 69.31 23.33
N LYS A 520 -8.59 68.72 22.13
CA LYS A 520 -7.90 69.26 20.91
C LYS A 520 -6.33 69.32 21.00
N ARG A 521 -5.51 69.13 19.95
CA ARG A 521 -5.68 69.19 18.46
C ARG A 521 -4.79 68.14 17.72
N LYS A 522 -5.21 67.77 16.49
CA LYS A 522 -4.48 67.37 15.23
C LYS A 522 -2.93 67.15 15.26
N ALA A 523 -2.31 66.24 14.49
CA ALA A 523 -2.79 65.21 13.52
C ALA A 523 -1.73 64.05 13.34
N PRO A 524 -1.50 63.39 12.17
CA PRO A 524 -1.96 62.02 11.97
C PRO A 524 -0.88 60.96 11.67
N SER A 525 -1.21 59.68 11.91
CA SER A 525 -0.70 58.49 11.20
C SER A 525 -1.68 57.32 11.42
N GLU A 526 -1.71 56.36 10.50
CA GLU A 526 -2.72 55.30 10.43
C GLU A 526 -2.30 54.03 11.20
N PRO A 527 -3.23 53.34 11.89
CA PRO A 527 -2.94 52.08 12.56
C PRO A 527 -3.09 50.88 11.59
N HIS A 528 -1.97 50.36 11.06
CA HIS A 528 -1.95 49.03 10.46
C HIS A 528 -2.00 47.94 11.54
N THR A 529 -3.19 47.69 12.11
CA THR A 529 -3.47 46.52 12.95
C THR A 529 -3.65 45.29 12.07
N LEU A 530 -2.54 44.71 11.61
CA LEU A 530 -2.50 43.33 11.10
C LEU A 530 -2.52 42.36 12.29
N GLU A 531 -3.67 42.28 12.98
CA GLU A 531 -3.94 41.14 13.87
C GLU A 531 -4.11 39.90 12.99
N PHE A 532 -3.13 38.98 13.07
CA PHE A 532 -3.13 37.75 12.30
C PHE A 532 -4.24 36.82 12.78
N ASP A 533 -5.27 36.65 11.96
CA ASP A 533 -6.38 35.73 12.19
C ASP A 533 -5.95 34.27 11.97
N LYS A 534 -5.01 33.81 12.81
CA LYS A 534 -4.30 32.52 12.69
C LYS A 534 -5.01 31.36 13.40
N TYR A 535 -6.28 31.55 13.77
CA TYR A 535 -7.09 30.59 14.53
C TYR A 535 -8.19 29.90 13.71
N ALA A 536 -8.45 30.34 12.48
CA ALA A 536 -9.52 29.79 11.63
C ALA A 536 -9.25 28.40 11.03
N SER A 537 -8.02 27.85 11.15
CA SER A 537 -7.55 26.67 10.41
C SER A 537 -7.33 25.40 11.25
N ILE A 538 -7.86 25.36 12.49
CA ILE A 538 -7.75 24.17 13.38
C ILE A 538 -8.96 23.24 13.24
N ASP A 539 -10.14 23.76 12.91
CA ASP A 539 -11.30 22.93 12.62
C ASP A 539 -11.25 22.54 11.13
N GLY A 540 -11.23 21.23 10.88
CA GLY A 540 -11.16 20.68 9.52
C GLY A 540 -12.44 20.92 8.72
N PRO A 541 -12.45 20.59 7.41
CA PRO A 541 -13.62 20.76 6.56
C PRO A 541 -14.85 20.09 7.18
N VAL A 542 -15.93 20.86 7.29
CA VAL A 542 -17.13 20.49 8.05
C VAL A 542 -17.77 19.25 7.43
N ASP A 543 -17.81 18.14 8.18
CA ASP A 543 -18.60 16.96 7.81
C ASP A 543 -20.08 17.32 7.81
N THR A 544 -20.64 17.47 6.61
CA THR A 544 -22.06 17.76 6.37
C THR A 544 -22.94 16.51 6.38
N VAL A 545 -22.37 15.29 6.35
CA VAL A 545 -23.12 14.03 6.44
C VAL A 545 -23.49 13.75 7.89
N ARG A 546 -22.56 13.96 8.83
CA ARG A 546 -22.76 13.76 10.28
C ARG A 546 -23.31 12.38 10.59
N LEU A 547 -22.49 11.35 10.38
CA LEU A 547 -22.86 9.93 10.55
C LEU A 547 -23.32 9.55 11.97
N TRP A 548 -22.93 10.33 12.98
CA TRP A 548 -23.34 10.13 14.38
C TRP A 548 -24.72 10.69 14.73
N GLU A 549 -25.36 11.46 13.84
CA GLU A 549 -26.69 12.05 14.04
C GLU A 549 -27.77 11.30 13.26
N ASP A 550 -28.96 11.15 13.83
CA ASP A 550 -30.05 10.42 13.19
C ASP A 550 -30.46 11.09 11.84
N GLY A 551 -30.92 10.28 10.88
CA GLY A 551 -31.12 10.73 9.49
C GLY A 551 -29.83 10.85 8.66
N TYR A 552 -28.71 10.27 9.11
CA TYR A 552 -27.44 10.28 8.37
C TYR A 552 -27.53 9.66 6.97
N ALA A 553 -28.36 8.62 6.80
CA ALA A 553 -28.49 7.92 5.53
C ALA A 553 -29.02 8.83 4.41
N ASP A 554 -30.06 9.63 4.70
CA ASP A 554 -30.59 10.61 3.75
C ASP A 554 -29.55 11.68 3.39
N ARG A 555 -28.82 12.21 4.39
CA ARG A 555 -27.75 13.20 4.16
C ARG A 555 -26.60 12.61 3.33
N TYR A 556 -26.25 11.34 3.55
CA TYR A 556 -25.22 10.62 2.81
C TYR A 556 -25.59 10.45 1.33
N TYR A 557 -26.75 9.84 1.04
CA TYR A 557 -27.18 9.63 -0.34
C TYR A 557 -27.44 10.94 -1.10
N GLN A 558 -27.91 11.99 -0.42
CA GLN A 558 -28.06 13.32 -1.02
C GLN A 558 -26.71 13.97 -1.37
N GLN A 559 -25.69 13.83 -0.52
CA GLN A 559 -24.39 14.50 -0.73
C GLN A 559 -23.43 13.70 -1.61
N LYS A 560 -23.49 12.36 -1.56
CA LYS A 560 -22.51 11.45 -2.19
C LYS A 560 -23.02 10.81 -3.50
N PHE A 561 -24.33 10.68 -3.65
CA PHE A 561 -24.97 10.11 -4.85
C PHE A 561 -25.97 11.08 -5.52
N HIS A 562 -26.14 12.30 -4.97
CA HIS A 562 -27.05 13.33 -5.47
C HIS A 562 -28.51 12.88 -5.64
N ARG A 563 -28.98 11.97 -4.77
CA ARG A 563 -30.35 11.45 -4.75
C ARG A 563 -31.24 12.15 -3.72
N PRO A 564 -32.58 12.18 -3.92
CA PRO A 564 -33.49 12.71 -2.92
C PRO A 564 -33.54 11.84 -1.64
N PRO A 565 -33.91 12.42 -0.48
CA PRO A 565 -34.16 11.65 0.73
C PRO A 565 -35.31 10.64 0.53
N GLY A 566 -35.25 9.50 1.21
CA GLY A 566 -36.25 8.44 1.10
C GLY A 566 -36.22 7.58 -0.17
N ASP A 567 -35.32 7.83 -1.14
CA ASP A 567 -35.12 6.99 -2.33
C ASP A 567 -34.47 5.64 -1.96
N THR A 568 -35.29 4.71 -1.47
CA THR A 568 -34.88 3.37 -1.04
C THR A 568 -34.62 2.42 -2.20
N LEU A 569 -35.25 2.65 -3.36
CA LEU A 569 -35.02 1.85 -4.56
C LEU A 569 -33.58 2.01 -5.04
N PHE A 570 -33.08 3.25 -5.11
CA PHE A 570 -31.68 3.50 -5.47
C PHE A 570 -30.68 2.94 -4.43
N ARG A 571 -31.02 2.93 -3.13
CA ARG A 571 -30.15 2.31 -2.11
C ARG A 571 -30.01 0.81 -2.32
N HIS A 572 -31.12 0.15 -2.63
CA HIS A 572 -31.12 -1.27 -2.97
C HIS A 572 -30.39 -1.52 -4.31
N GLU A 573 -30.50 -0.64 -5.32
CA GLU A 573 -29.72 -0.69 -6.57
C GLU A 573 -28.21 -0.69 -6.29
N VAL A 574 -27.72 0.29 -5.51
CA VAL A 574 -26.30 0.39 -5.10
C VAL A 574 -25.88 -0.84 -4.27
N ALA A 575 -26.73 -1.33 -3.37
CA ALA A 575 -26.46 -2.55 -2.60
C ALA A 575 -26.34 -3.79 -3.49
N LYS A 576 -27.21 -3.96 -4.50
CA LYS A 576 -27.14 -5.09 -5.44
C LYS A 576 -25.86 -5.04 -6.28
N ALA A 577 -25.51 -3.88 -6.83
CA ALA A 577 -24.24 -3.68 -7.54
C ALA A 577 -23.00 -3.92 -6.65
N TYR A 578 -23.08 -3.66 -5.35
CA TYR A 578 -22.01 -3.95 -4.40
C TYR A 578 -21.88 -5.46 -4.12
N VAL A 579 -22.99 -6.19 -4.01
CA VAL A 579 -23.00 -7.66 -3.84
C VAL A 579 -22.51 -8.38 -5.10
N GLU A 580 -22.88 -7.90 -6.28
CA GLU A 580 -22.26 -8.34 -7.55
C GLU A 580 -20.73 -8.14 -7.49
N GLY A 581 -20.25 -6.99 -7.04
CA GLY A 581 -18.82 -6.75 -6.87
C GLY A 581 -18.13 -7.70 -5.89
N LEU A 582 -18.79 -8.07 -4.79
CA LEU A 582 -18.25 -9.06 -3.85
C LEU A 582 -18.15 -10.45 -4.48
N ALA A 583 -19.16 -10.85 -5.27
CA ALA A 583 -19.12 -12.09 -6.05
C ALA A 583 -18.01 -12.05 -7.12
N TRP A 584 -17.84 -10.91 -7.80
CA TRP A 584 -16.77 -10.71 -8.77
C TRP A 584 -15.39 -10.85 -8.13
N VAL A 585 -15.16 -10.20 -6.98
CA VAL A 585 -13.88 -10.26 -6.24
C VAL A 585 -13.60 -11.68 -5.74
N LEU A 586 -14.59 -12.36 -5.15
CA LEU A 586 -14.40 -13.71 -4.62
C LEU A 586 -14.11 -14.73 -5.75
N LEU A 587 -14.81 -14.61 -6.88
CA LEU A 587 -14.47 -15.40 -8.08
C LEU A 587 -13.09 -15.03 -8.63
N TYR A 588 -12.69 -13.75 -8.67
CA TYR A 588 -11.36 -13.35 -9.16
C TYR A 588 -10.23 -13.93 -8.31
N TYR A 589 -10.43 -13.96 -6.98
CA TYR A 589 -9.48 -14.53 -6.02
C TYR A 589 -9.40 -16.07 -6.13
N PHE A 590 -10.54 -16.78 -6.18
CA PHE A 590 -10.59 -18.25 -6.09
C PHE A 590 -10.63 -19.00 -7.44
N GLN A 591 -11.22 -18.42 -8.48
CA GLN A 591 -11.44 -19.04 -9.80
C GLN A 591 -10.72 -18.31 -10.95
N GLY A 592 -10.28 -17.06 -10.73
CA GLY A 592 -9.75 -16.17 -11.76
C GLY A 592 -10.84 -15.29 -12.38
N CYS A 593 -10.45 -14.36 -13.25
CA CYS A 593 -11.31 -13.24 -13.66
C CYS A 593 -12.64 -13.70 -14.31
N PRO A 594 -13.80 -13.41 -13.67
CA PRO A 594 -15.10 -13.85 -14.17
C PRO A 594 -15.66 -12.91 -15.25
N SER A 595 -15.28 -11.63 -15.23
CA SER A 595 -15.59 -10.63 -16.26
C SER A 595 -14.50 -9.56 -16.33
N TRP A 596 -13.96 -9.31 -17.53
CA TRP A 596 -12.97 -8.26 -17.77
C TRP A 596 -13.59 -6.86 -17.89
N GLU A 597 -14.90 -6.78 -18.20
CA GLU A 597 -15.60 -5.52 -18.53
C GLU A 597 -16.54 -5.03 -17.41
N TRP A 598 -16.84 -5.87 -16.42
CA TRP A 598 -17.57 -5.50 -15.21
C TRP A 598 -16.77 -4.51 -14.34
N TYR A 599 -17.48 -3.58 -13.70
CA TYR A 599 -16.95 -2.66 -12.70
C TYR A 599 -18.08 -2.17 -11.79
N TYR A 600 -17.76 -1.76 -10.56
CA TYR A 600 -18.71 -1.09 -9.67
C TYR A 600 -18.91 0.38 -10.11
N PRO A 601 -20.14 0.81 -10.46
CA PRO A 601 -20.37 2.08 -11.17
C PRO A 601 -20.58 3.31 -10.26
N TYR A 602 -20.17 3.26 -8.99
CA TYR A 602 -20.30 4.37 -8.04
C TYR A 602 -18.99 4.61 -7.27
N HIS A 603 -18.70 5.84 -6.87
CA HIS A 603 -17.48 6.17 -6.11
C HIS A 603 -17.55 5.80 -4.63
N TYR A 604 -18.73 5.39 -4.13
CA TYR A 604 -19.03 5.19 -2.71
C TYR A 604 -19.79 3.90 -2.45
N ALA A 605 -19.68 3.37 -1.23
CA ALA A 605 -20.38 2.17 -0.77
C ALA A 605 -21.77 2.50 -0.17
N PRO A 606 -22.71 1.55 -0.18
CA PRO A 606 -23.98 1.67 0.55
C PRO A 606 -23.78 1.40 2.07
N PHE A 607 -24.83 1.59 2.88
CA PHE A 607 -24.82 1.18 4.28
C PHE A 607 -25.19 -0.29 4.45
N ALA A 608 -24.80 -0.90 5.57
CA ALA A 608 -25.13 -2.29 5.87
C ALA A 608 -26.66 -2.52 5.94
N ALA A 609 -27.42 -1.47 6.32
CA ALA A 609 -28.88 -1.50 6.39
C ALA A 609 -29.59 -1.54 5.02
N ASP A 610 -28.91 -1.17 3.93
CA ASP A 610 -29.51 -1.10 2.58
C ASP A 610 -29.43 -2.45 1.84
N PHE A 611 -28.68 -3.43 2.35
CA PHE A 611 -28.58 -4.77 1.78
C PHE A 611 -29.82 -5.61 2.12
N LYS A 612 -30.84 -5.55 1.26
CA LYS A 612 -32.12 -6.25 1.44
C LYS A 612 -32.48 -7.11 0.25
N ASP A 613 -33.11 -8.24 0.55
CA ASP A 613 -33.57 -9.24 -0.42
C ASP A 613 -32.44 -9.70 -1.36
N LEU A 614 -31.32 -10.12 -0.76
CA LEU A 614 -30.16 -10.63 -1.51
C LEU A 614 -30.40 -12.04 -2.04
N ALA A 615 -31.23 -12.83 -1.34
CA ALA A 615 -31.56 -14.21 -1.72
C ALA A 615 -32.40 -14.32 -3.00
N SER A 616 -32.93 -13.21 -3.54
CA SER A 616 -33.63 -13.14 -4.83
C SER A 616 -32.72 -12.73 -6.01
N MET A 617 -31.42 -12.51 -5.77
CA MET A 617 -30.48 -12.11 -6.82
C MET A 617 -29.84 -13.32 -7.51
N ASP A 618 -30.07 -13.44 -8.81
CA ASP A 618 -29.25 -14.28 -9.68
C ASP A 618 -28.05 -13.45 -10.19
N ILE A 619 -26.83 -13.82 -9.80
CA ILE A 619 -25.59 -13.14 -10.23
C ILE A 619 -24.91 -13.96 -11.33
N PHE A 620 -24.72 -13.34 -12.50
CA PHE A 620 -24.06 -13.93 -13.66
C PHE A 620 -23.03 -12.96 -14.25
N PHE A 621 -21.90 -13.49 -14.70
CA PHE A 621 -20.82 -12.72 -15.31
C PHE A 621 -20.54 -13.18 -16.74
N GLU A 622 -20.74 -12.30 -17.70
CA GLU A 622 -20.17 -12.47 -19.03
C GLU A 622 -18.68 -12.14 -18.98
N LYS A 623 -17.85 -13.05 -19.52
CA LYS A 623 -16.39 -12.90 -19.44
C LYS A 623 -15.87 -11.63 -20.11
N GLY A 624 -16.59 -11.14 -21.11
CA GLY A 624 -16.26 -9.90 -21.83
C GLY A 624 -14.96 -10.00 -22.63
N ARG A 625 -14.58 -8.88 -23.25
CA ARG A 625 -13.32 -8.73 -23.97
C ARG A 625 -12.20 -8.28 -23.03
N VAL A 626 -10.99 -8.79 -23.25
CA VAL A 626 -9.78 -8.20 -22.65
C VAL A 626 -9.39 -6.98 -23.47
N SER A 627 -9.16 -5.83 -22.82
CA SER A 627 -8.65 -4.64 -23.50
C SER A 627 -7.24 -4.86 -24.05
N THR A 628 -6.87 -4.16 -25.12
CA THR A 628 -5.48 -4.10 -25.58
C THR A 628 -4.67 -3.16 -24.68
N PRO A 629 -3.32 -3.27 -24.66
CA PRO A 629 -2.47 -2.39 -23.86
C PRO A 629 -2.71 -0.90 -24.11
N PHE A 630 -2.91 -0.46 -25.37
CA PHE A 630 -3.17 0.95 -25.68
C PHE A 630 -4.57 1.41 -25.23
N GLU A 631 -5.58 0.54 -25.31
CA GLU A 631 -6.91 0.84 -24.78
C GLU A 631 -6.88 0.95 -23.25
N GLN A 632 -6.08 0.14 -22.55
CA GLN A 632 -5.86 0.31 -21.12
C GLN A 632 -5.12 1.62 -20.83
N LEU A 633 -4.02 1.94 -21.51
CA LEU A 633 -3.26 3.18 -21.31
C LEU A 633 -4.16 4.41 -21.50
N MET A 634 -4.96 4.45 -22.57
CA MET A 634 -5.97 5.49 -22.80
C MET A 634 -7.03 5.54 -21.70
N SER A 635 -7.34 4.40 -21.05
CA SER A 635 -8.30 4.34 -19.94
C SER A 635 -7.73 4.78 -18.58
N VAL A 636 -6.43 4.63 -18.34
CA VAL A 636 -5.84 4.85 -17.00
C VAL A 636 -4.95 6.08 -16.88
N LEU A 637 -4.40 6.59 -17.98
CA LEU A 637 -3.46 7.71 -17.95
C LEU A 637 -4.15 9.09 -17.95
N PRO A 638 -3.65 10.05 -17.15
CA PRO A 638 -3.96 11.47 -17.36
C PRO A 638 -3.21 12.00 -18.61
N SER A 639 -3.72 13.09 -19.19
CA SER A 639 -3.15 13.75 -20.38
C SER A 639 -1.68 14.17 -20.21
N ALA A 640 -1.24 14.47 -18.99
CA ALA A 640 0.17 14.74 -18.65
C ALA A 640 1.12 13.58 -19.00
N SER A 641 0.68 12.33 -18.82
CA SER A 641 1.47 11.12 -19.11
C SER A 641 1.30 10.61 -20.55
N ARG A 642 0.71 11.41 -21.46
CA ARG A 642 0.51 11.02 -22.88
C ARG A 642 1.78 10.56 -23.59
N HIS A 643 2.96 10.98 -23.14
CA HIS A 643 4.26 10.56 -23.68
C HIS A 643 4.53 9.05 -23.59
N ALA A 644 3.79 8.32 -22.73
CA ALA A 644 3.84 6.87 -22.63
C ALA A 644 3.06 6.13 -23.75
N LEU A 645 2.22 6.86 -24.50
CA LEU A 645 1.40 6.38 -25.63
C LEU A 645 2.02 6.78 -26.99
N PRO A 646 1.74 6.02 -28.07
CA PRO A 646 1.95 6.45 -29.45
C PRO A 646 1.42 7.85 -29.75
N ALA A 647 2.17 8.63 -30.52
CA ALA A 647 1.86 10.03 -30.84
C ALA A 647 0.47 10.21 -31.51
N VAL A 648 0.00 9.20 -32.24
CA VAL A 648 -1.31 9.20 -32.91
C VAL A 648 -2.50 9.32 -31.95
N PHE A 649 -2.33 9.01 -30.66
CA PHE A 649 -3.38 9.15 -29.64
C PHE A 649 -3.29 10.46 -28.84
N HIS A 650 -2.19 11.22 -28.93
CA HIS A 650 -2.00 12.46 -28.15
C HIS A 650 -3.07 13.53 -28.42
N PRO A 651 -3.56 13.73 -29.66
CA PRO A 651 -4.71 14.60 -29.95
C PRO A 651 -5.94 14.28 -29.09
N LEU A 652 -6.30 13.00 -28.99
CA LEU A 652 -7.52 12.54 -28.30
C LEU A 652 -7.56 12.93 -26.81
N MET A 653 -6.40 13.10 -26.18
CA MET A 653 -6.26 13.46 -24.76
C MET A 653 -6.13 14.98 -24.50
N THR A 654 -6.00 15.82 -25.54
CA THR A 654 -5.65 17.25 -25.36
C THR A 654 -6.34 18.24 -26.31
N GLU A 655 -6.92 17.80 -27.42
CA GLU A 655 -7.68 18.66 -28.33
C GLU A 655 -9.15 18.78 -27.89
N LYS A 656 -9.70 20.00 -27.92
CA LYS A 656 -11.01 20.31 -27.29
C LYS A 656 -12.21 19.80 -28.10
N ASP A 657 -11.95 19.39 -29.33
CA ASP A 657 -12.85 18.78 -30.30
C ASP A 657 -12.73 17.24 -30.35
N SER A 658 -11.88 16.64 -29.50
CA SER A 658 -11.86 15.17 -29.29
C SER A 658 -13.17 14.66 -28.66
N GLU A 659 -13.73 13.61 -29.24
CA GLU A 659 -14.98 12.95 -28.79
C GLU A 659 -14.92 12.33 -27.37
N ILE A 660 -13.72 12.30 -26.78
CA ILE A 660 -13.42 11.71 -25.47
C ILE A 660 -12.65 12.64 -24.53
N ILE A 661 -12.57 13.94 -24.84
CA ILE A 661 -11.82 14.92 -24.02
C ILE A 661 -12.34 15.03 -22.58
N ASP A 662 -13.63 14.77 -22.35
CA ASP A 662 -14.28 14.74 -21.04
C ASP A 662 -13.77 13.62 -20.12
N PHE A 663 -13.08 12.61 -20.65
CA PHE A 663 -12.40 11.60 -19.82
C PHE A 663 -11.07 12.10 -19.22
N TYR A 664 -10.54 13.24 -19.68
CA TYR A 664 -9.22 13.77 -19.29
C TYR A 664 -9.28 15.18 -18.67
N PRO A 665 -10.08 15.40 -17.59
CA PRO A 665 -10.14 16.70 -16.93
C PRO A 665 -8.79 17.09 -16.31
N GLU A 666 -8.37 18.34 -16.51
CA GLU A 666 -7.16 18.91 -15.90
C GLU A 666 -7.30 19.15 -14.39
N GLU A 667 -8.54 19.39 -13.93
CA GLU A 667 -8.91 19.58 -12.53
C GLU A 667 -10.09 18.67 -12.18
N PHE A 668 -10.05 18.01 -11.02
CA PHE A 668 -11.13 17.14 -10.54
C PHE A 668 -11.29 17.27 -9.02
N ALA A 669 -12.51 17.06 -8.52
CA ALA A 669 -12.78 17.15 -7.09
C ALA A 669 -12.24 15.93 -6.32
N VAL A 670 -11.62 16.17 -5.16
CA VAL A 670 -11.21 15.12 -4.22
C VAL A 670 -12.05 15.24 -2.95
N ASP A 671 -13.04 14.36 -2.80
CA ASP A 671 -13.85 14.29 -1.58
C ASP A 671 -13.07 13.59 -0.46
N LEU A 672 -12.72 14.34 0.57
CA LEU A 672 -12.02 13.82 1.75
C LEU A 672 -12.83 12.75 2.51
N ASN A 673 -14.15 12.72 2.38
CA ASN A 673 -15.05 11.71 2.94
C ASN A 673 -14.78 11.37 4.42
N GLY A 674 -14.58 12.40 5.25
CA GLY A 674 -14.29 12.28 6.68
C GLY A 674 -12.84 11.92 7.04
N LYS A 675 -11.92 11.82 6.08
CA LYS A 675 -10.49 11.60 6.31
C LYS A 675 -9.74 12.94 6.38
N LYS A 676 -8.64 13.00 7.15
CA LYS A 676 -7.92 14.25 7.45
C LYS A 676 -6.83 14.64 6.43
N MET A 677 -6.63 13.86 5.35
CA MET A 677 -5.56 14.09 4.34
C MET A 677 -6.08 13.83 2.92
N ALA A 678 -5.68 14.64 1.93
CA ALA A 678 -6.13 14.55 0.54
C ALA A 678 -5.87 13.17 -0.13
N TRP A 679 -4.70 12.57 0.12
CA TRP A 679 -4.35 11.23 -0.38
C TRP A 679 -5.27 10.11 0.13
N GLN A 680 -6.06 10.35 1.19
CA GLN A 680 -7.07 9.41 1.68
C GLN A 680 -8.48 9.63 1.10
N GLY A 681 -8.68 10.71 0.33
CA GLY A 681 -9.97 11.06 -0.27
C GLY A 681 -10.32 10.20 -1.49
N VAL A 682 -11.48 10.51 -2.08
CA VAL A 682 -12.02 9.89 -3.28
C VAL A 682 -11.91 10.89 -4.43
N ALA A 683 -11.14 10.56 -5.46
CA ALA A 683 -11.05 11.38 -6.67
C ALA A 683 -12.27 11.14 -7.57
N LEU A 684 -13.07 12.19 -7.77
CA LEU A 684 -14.34 12.16 -8.49
C LEU A 684 -14.11 12.34 -10.00
N LEU A 685 -13.53 11.31 -10.62
CA LEU A 685 -13.36 11.22 -12.07
C LEU A 685 -14.62 10.65 -12.74
N PRO A 686 -15.00 11.13 -13.94
CA PRO A 686 -16.12 10.58 -14.70
C PRO A 686 -15.76 9.17 -15.22
N PHE A 687 -16.61 8.17 -14.98
CA PHE A 687 -16.39 6.80 -15.49
C PHE A 687 -16.34 6.77 -17.02
N ILE A 688 -15.43 5.97 -17.58
CA ILE A 688 -15.27 5.85 -19.03
C ILE A 688 -16.39 5.00 -19.63
N ASP A 689 -17.04 5.55 -20.65
CA ASP A 689 -17.83 4.83 -21.64
C ASP A 689 -16.86 4.07 -22.56
N MET A 690 -16.76 2.75 -22.37
CA MET A 690 -15.84 1.91 -23.13
C MET A 690 -16.20 1.87 -24.62
N PRO A 691 -17.45 1.62 -25.07
CA PRO A 691 -17.83 1.78 -26.48
C PRO A 691 -17.34 3.09 -27.12
N ARG A 692 -17.50 4.24 -26.46
CA ARG A 692 -17.03 5.53 -27.01
C ARG A 692 -15.51 5.63 -27.05
N LEU A 693 -14.80 5.17 -26.01
CA LEU A 693 -13.33 5.11 -26.02
C LEU A 693 -12.81 4.23 -27.15
N LEU A 694 -13.38 3.04 -27.32
CA LEU A 694 -12.94 2.05 -28.30
C LEU A 694 -13.14 2.55 -29.74
N ALA A 695 -14.25 3.22 -30.04
CA ALA A 695 -14.46 3.83 -31.36
C ALA A 695 -13.35 4.83 -31.71
N ALA A 696 -13.10 5.82 -30.85
CA ALA A 696 -12.10 6.87 -31.07
C ALA A 696 -10.66 6.33 -31.14
N VAL A 697 -10.33 5.31 -30.33
CA VAL A 697 -8.99 4.69 -30.28
C VAL A 697 -8.75 3.77 -31.48
N GLN A 698 -9.72 2.93 -31.85
CA GLN A 698 -9.54 1.93 -32.92
C GLN A 698 -9.50 2.56 -34.32
N GLU A 699 -10.13 3.72 -34.53
CA GLU A 699 -9.98 4.50 -35.76
C GLU A 699 -8.51 4.85 -36.08
N LYS A 700 -7.70 5.12 -35.04
CA LYS A 700 -6.29 5.51 -35.22
C LYS A 700 -5.34 4.30 -35.36
N TYR A 701 -5.83 3.05 -35.26
CA TYR A 701 -4.99 1.85 -35.37
C TYR A 701 -4.31 1.71 -36.74
N ALA A 702 -4.94 2.20 -37.81
CA ALA A 702 -4.35 2.21 -39.15
C ALA A 702 -3.13 3.16 -39.30
N LEU A 703 -2.86 4.00 -38.29
CA LEU A 703 -1.75 4.96 -38.25
C LEU A 703 -0.57 4.47 -37.39
N LEU A 704 -0.69 3.32 -36.72
CA LEU A 704 0.36 2.76 -35.87
C LEU A 704 1.52 2.19 -36.70
N SER A 705 2.75 2.34 -36.22
CA SER A 705 3.89 1.61 -36.78
C SER A 705 3.80 0.10 -36.49
N PRO A 706 4.46 -0.77 -37.27
CA PRO A 706 4.45 -2.21 -37.03
C PRO A 706 4.94 -2.61 -35.61
N ALA A 707 5.87 -1.85 -35.04
CA ALA A 707 6.36 -2.08 -33.68
C ALA A 707 5.30 -1.71 -32.62
N GLU A 708 4.59 -0.61 -32.80
CA GLU A 708 3.48 -0.23 -31.91
C GLU A 708 2.30 -1.18 -32.03
N ALA A 709 1.99 -1.65 -33.25
CA ALA A 709 0.97 -2.69 -33.46
C ALA A 709 1.35 -4.02 -32.77
N ALA A 710 2.62 -4.42 -32.80
CA ALA A 710 3.12 -5.58 -32.06
C ALA A 710 3.06 -5.40 -30.54
N ARG A 711 3.44 -4.22 -30.03
CA ARG A 711 3.35 -3.85 -28.60
C ARG A 711 1.90 -3.72 -28.09
N ASN A 712 0.92 -3.61 -28.99
CA ASN A 712 -0.51 -3.65 -28.67
C ASN A 712 -1.13 -5.07 -28.75
N ALA A 713 -0.38 -6.10 -29.13
CA ALA A 713 -0.85 -7.48 -29.20
C ALA A 713 -0.73 -8.20 -27.84
N SER A 714 -1.56 -9.23 -27.63
CA SER A 714 -1.42 -10.14 -26.50
C SER A 714 -0.30 -11.17 -26.76
N GLY A 715 0.57 -11.36 -25.79
CA GLY A 715 1.66 -12.34 -25.83
C GLY A 715 1.33 -13.65 -25.11
N LYS A 716 2.38 -14.39 -24.75
CA LYS A 716 2.33 -15.70 -24.08
C LYS A 716 3.46 -15.79 -23.05
N ASP A 717 3.26 -16.59 -22.00
CA ASP A 717 4.29 -16.85 -20.99
C ASP A 717 5.50 -17.56 -21.62
N VAL A 718 6.71 -17.20 -21.20
CA VAL A 718 7.98 -17.77 -21.71
C VAL A 718 8.59 -18.69 -20.66
N LEU A 719 8.80 -19.95 -21.00
CA LEU A 719 9.45 -20.94 -20.14
C LEU A 719 10.91 -21.15 -20.57
N ILE A 720 11.85 -20.71 -19.73
CA ILE A 720 13.29 -20.81 -19.97
C ILE A 720 13.88 -21.92 -19.08
N ILE A 721 14.65 -22.84 -19.68
CA ILE A 721 15.35 -23.93 -18.97
C ILE A 721 16.77 -24.12 -19.50
N SER A 722 17.69 -24.57 -18.65
CA SER A 722 19.08 -24.94 -19.00
C SER A 722 19.21 -26.42 -19.39
N GLU A 723 20.21 -26.77 -20.20
CA GLU A 723 20.64 -28.15 -20.55
C GLU A 723 20.78 -29.07 -19.32
N SER A 724 21.07 -28.50 -18.14
CA SER A 724 21.11 -29.22 -16.86
C SER A 724 19.77 -29.81 -16.40
N ASN A 725 18.66 -29.48 -17.09
CA ASN A 725 17.35 -30.13 -16.96
C ASN A 725 17.17 -31.32 -17.95
N VAL A 726 18.26 -31.89 -18.48
CA VAL A 726 18.39 -33.07 -19.38
C VAL A 726 17.07 -33.64 -19.90
N ASN A 727 16.33 -34.42 -19.10
CA ASN A 727 15.06 -35.06 -19.50
C ASN A 727 14.07 -34.11 -20.20
N LEU A 728 13.86 -32.91 -19.64
CA LEU A 728 12.94 -31.91 -20.18
C LEU A 728 13.55 -31.14 -21.36
N TYR A 729 14.87 -30.94 -21.35
CA TYR A 729 15.61 -30.27 -22.42
C TYR A 729 15.60 -31.13 -23.70
N ASP A 730 15.90 -32.42 -23.56
CA ASP A 730 15.88 -33.41 -24.65
C ASP A 730 14.46 -33.64 -25.20
N ASP A 731 13.44 -33.71 -24.32
CA ASP A 731 12.02 -33.76 -24.71
C ASP A 731 11.64 -32.58 -25.63
N ILE A 732 12.10 -31.36 -25.28
CA ILE A 732 11.80 -30.12 -26.02
C ILE A 732 12.60 -30.02 -27.33
N LEU A 733 13.91 -30.28 -27.30
CA LEU A 733 14.75 -30.25 -28.51
C LEU A 733 14.30 -31.30 -29.54
N THR A 734 13.99 -32.52 -29.09
CA THR A 734 13.57 -33.62 -29.97
C THR A 734 12.27 -33.29 -30.73
N ARG A 735 11.34 -32.56 -30.12
CA ARG A 735 10.05 -32.19 -30.73
C ARG A 735 10.13 -30.94 -31.61
N PHE A 736 10.72 -29.86 -31.11
CA PHE A 736 10.63 -28.55 -31.76
C PHE A 736 11.84 -28.16 -32.64
N TYR A 737 12.94 -28.91 -32.54
CA TYR A 737 14.20 -28.59 -33.23
C TYR A 737 14.80 -29.77 -34.01
N SER A 738 14.21 -30.97 -33.94
CA SER A 738 14.62 -32.10 -34.79
C SER A 738 14.05 -32.02 -36.22
N LYS A 739 14.54 -32.91 -37.11
CA LYS A 739 14.05 -33.04 -38.50
C LYS A 739 12.65 -33.68 -38.62
N ARG A 740 12.04 -34.11 -37.51
CA ARG A 740 10.66 -34.60 -37.44
C ARG A 740 9.89 -33.73 -36.46
N GLN A 741 9.40 -32.59 -36.94
CA GLN A 741 8.61 -31.65 -36.14
C GLN A 741 7.19 -32.20 -35.93
N ASP A 742 7.00 -32.94 -34.84
CA ASP A 742 5.69 -33.45 -34.45
C ASP A 742 4.92 -32.41 -33.62
N SER A 743 3.97 -31.75 -34.28
CA SER A 743 2.97 -30.80 -33.74
C SER A 743 3.50 -29.47 -33.18
N GLY A 744 2.66 -28.42 -33.25
CA GLY A 744 3.03 -27.07 -32.77
C GLY A 744 3.06 -26.90 -31.26
N TRP A 745 2.59 -27.87 -30.47
CA TRP A 745 2.56 -27.81 -29.01
C TRP A 745 2.77 -29.19 -28.36
N PHE A 746 3.37 -29.20 -27.18
CA PHE A 746 3.70 -30.39 -26.40
C PHE A 746 3.09 -30.27 -25.00
N LYS A 747 2.44 -31.33 -24.51
CA LYS A 747 2.00 -31.41 -23.10
C LYS A 747 3.19 -31.86 -22.23
N LEU A 748 3.54 -31.06 -21.23
CA LEU A 748 4.58 -31.42 -20.27
C LEU A 748 4.18 -32.66 -19.47
N ASN A 749 5.14 -33.57 -19.30
CA ASN A 749 5.04 -34.72 -18.41
C ASN A 749 5.62 -34.32 -17.03
N PRO A 750 4.81 -34.26 -15.95
CA PRO A 750 5.27 -33.82 -14.63
C PRO A 750 6.48 -34.61 -14.11
N LYS A 751 6.68 -35.86 -14.59
CA LYS A 751 7.82 -36.70 -14.20
C LYS A 751 9.14 -36.33 -14.90
N SER A 752 9.13 -35.92 -16.17
CA SER A 752 10.35 -35.42 -16.83
C SER A 752 10.63 -33.95 -16.51
N SER A 753 9.59 -33.16 -16.25
CA SER A 753 9.71 -31.74 -15.87
C SER A 753 10.00 -31.50 -14.38
N GLY A 754 9.84 -32.50 -13.50
CA GLY A 754 10.05 -32.35 -12.05
C GLY A 754 8.96 -31.54 -11.35
N GLY A 755 7.70 -31.89 -11.61
CA GLY A 755 6.49 -31.33 -11.00
C GLY A 755 5.72 -30.34 -11.89
N LEU A 756 6.36 -29.75 -12.91
CA LEU A 756 5.74 -28.72 -13.75
C LEU A 756 4.77 -29.33 -14.78
N SER A 757 3.48 -29.01 -14.65
CA SER A 757 2.42 -29.42 -15.57
C SER A 757 1.99 -28.26 -16.48
N GLY A 758 1.65 -28.56 -17.74
CA GLY A 758 1.21 -27.53 -18.68
C GLY A 758 1.29 -27.95 -20.14
N LYS A 759 1.22 -26.96 -21.03
CA LYS A 759 1.55 -27.09 -22.46
C LYS A 759 2.63 -26.08 -22.79
N VAL A 760 3.54 -26.45 -23.68
CA VAL A 760 4.55 -25.56 -24.28
C VAL A 760 4.43 -25.61 -25.79
N GLU A 761 4.86 -24.56 -26.46
CA GLU A 761 4.90 -24.42 -27.92
C GLU A 761 6.22 -23.73 -28.29
N LYS A 762 6.63 -23.83 -29.56
CA LYS A 762 7.83 -23.15 -30.03
C LYS A 762 7.53 -21.68 -30.27
N GLN A 763 8.39 -20.78 -29.78
CA GLN A 763 8.26 -19.36 -30.06
C GLN A 763 8.75 -19.04 -31.50
N ASP A 764 7.91 -18.36 -32.30
CA ASP A 764 8.22 -17.99 -33.70
C ASP A 764 9.21 -16.80 -33.83
N THR A 765 10.10 -16.60 -32.85
CA THR A 765 11.07 -15.48 -32.79
C THR A 765 12.38 -15.75 -33.53
N GLY A 766 12.45 -16.82 -34.33
CA GLY A 766 13.68 -17.21 -35.02
C GLY A 766 14.80 -17.70 -34.09
N TYR A 767 14.49 -18.01 -32.82
CA TYR A 767 15.47 -18.49 -31.85
C TYR A 767 16.12 -19.81 -32.30
N ILE A 768 17.44 -19.87 -32.16
CA ILE A 768 18.28 -21.03 -32.45
C ILE A 768 18.96 -21.42 -31.13
N PRO A 769 18.71 -22.61 -30.57
CA PRO A 769 19.45 -23.11 -29.41
C PRO A 769 20.95 -23.11 -29.70
N HIS A 770 21.77 -22.78 -28.70
CA HIS A 770 23.22 -22.68 -28.83
C HIS A 770 23.75 -21.57 -29.76
N ALA A 771 22.90 -20.60 -30.13
CA ALA A 771 23.36 -19.30 -30.62
C ALA A 771 23.98 -18.46 -29.47
N SER A 772 24.59 -17.32 -29.82
CA SER A 772 25.05 -16.35 -28.82
C SER A 772 23.89 -15.61 -28.15
N LEU A 773 24.04 -15.33 -26.85
CA LEU A 773 23.12 -14.51 -26.07
C LEU A 773 23.69 -13.08 -26.00
N ILE A 774 23.10 -12.16 -26.77
CA ILE A 774 23.50 -10.76 -26.84
C ILE A 774 22.65 -9.93 -25.88
N TYR A 775 23.29 -9.04 -25.13
CA TYR A 775 22.64 -8.10 -24.22
C TYR A 775 21.86 -7.01 -24.98
N PRO A 776 20.58 -6.75 -24.63
CA PRO A 776 19.70 -5.92 -25.45
C PRO A 776 19.91 -4.41 -25.37
N LEU A 777 20.73 -3.88 -24.44
CA LEU A 777 20.82 -2.43 -24.16
C LEU A 777 22.19 -1.83 -24.52
N GLY A 778 22.16 -0.59 -25.01
CA GLY A 778 23.24 -0.03 -25.84
C GLY A 778 24.58 0.28 -25.16
N ARG A 779 24.68 0.32 -23.82
CA ARG A 779 25.99 0.51 -23.15
C ARG A 779 26.73 -0.79 -22.87
N HIS A 780 26.13 -1.95 -23.15
CA HIS A 780 26.70 -3.27 -22.87
C HIS A 780 27.13 -3.45 -21.40
N SER A 781 26.30 -2.99 -20.47
CA SER A 781 26.56 -3.07 -19.01
C SER A 781 26.51 -4.49 -18.43
N MET A 782 26.10 -5.48 -19.23
CA MET A 782 26.20 -6.91 -18.93
C MET A 782 26.91 -7.62 -20.11
N PRO A 783 27.71 -8.67 -19.86
CA PRO A 783 28.53 -9.30 -20.90
C PRO A 783 27.76 -10.37 -21.69
N ASP A 784 27.86 -10.29 -23.01
CA ASP A 784 27.33 -11.29 -23.96
C ASP A 784 27.92 -12.69 -23.70
N LEU A 785 27.21 -13.75 -24.13
CA LEU A 785 27.69 -15.13 -24.10
C LEU A 785 27.78 -15.71 -25.52
N ASP A 786 28.91 -16.30 -25.88
CA ASP A 786 29.12 -16.92 -27.20
C ASP A 786 28.19 -18.13 -27.47
N TYR A 787 27.71 -18.80 -26.42
CA TYR A 787 27.00 -20.08 -26.51
C TYR A 787 25.92 -20.19 -25.42
N ASP A 788 24.66 -20.08 -25.80
CA ASP A 788 23.51 -20.27 -24.91
C ASP A 788 23.19 -21.76 -24.67
N ARG A 789 23.32 -22.19 -23.43
CA ARG A 789 22.97 -23.54 -22.92
C ARG A 789 21.50 -23.65 -22.49
N SER A 790 20.71 -22.59 -22.65
CA SER A 790 19.28 -22.61 -22.38
C SER A 790 18.45 -22.95 -23.62
N VAL A 791 17.12 -22.97 -23.44
CA VAL A 791 16.09 -22.96 -24.49
C VAL A 791 14.89 -22.21 -23.92
N ARG A 792 14.13 -21.54 -24.80
CA ARG A 792 12.96 -20.69 -24.49
C ARG A 792 11.87 -20.83 -25.55
#